data_AF-A0A6G6WQ20-F1
#
_entry.id   AF-A0A6G6WQ20-F1
#
_cell.length_a   1.000
_cell.length_b   1.000
_cell.length_c   1.000
_cell.angle_alpha   90.00
_cell.angle_beta   90.00
_cell.angle_gamma   90.00
#
_symmetry.space_group_name_H-M   'P 1'
#
loop_
_entity.id
_entity.type
_entity.pdbx_description
1 polymer ?
#
loop_
_entity_poly.entity_id
_entity_poly.type
_entity_poly.pdbx_seq_one_letter_code
_entity_poly.pdbx_strand_id
1 'polypeptide(L)'
;MGSSRLFRRRLALTTILTVAPFFGYGRQASAACDPSPSPTFLCGGANIVTQAITADNANVSTVPGFSVNAPAGHGISITGDGHLQFVDGNASIITGDDNGLDMRVTGDAGATQGAITITGNSTITGGDNGIHARNDGGGDINITANGSVTGLAYDGINAGNTAIGGDVTIRTGAGSTVSGYTHGIKADNAGTGDLEITADGKVTGARVDGISASVGSSGRNLTITTGAESEVSGYGDGIDARSLGSGDLTITANGKVTGMEGQAHGIFASTSAAGENLTITTGAASEITGNFMGIRGVNGGSGDLTISAHGEVAGTEREGIYALNLPGSGDLTVTAAAGSVVTGGYDGIEARSLGHGALLVAAYGEVTGTVGRGIWVVNYSGASATVKTGAESNVTGYDGIAGRNDRGDFTITADGEVTGTERDGIYALNTPGAGALKITAGSGSNITGYRNGILARNNGDGDLDIIAHGNVTGETRYGIEAFNSSNGGDLTITTTAGSDITGKLHGIRGKNYGSGGDLVITADGEVTGEHGDGIVADNRSPAVSLTVTTGAASVITGDANGINANNSGSGDLTITANGSVEGTTRAGITAFNSNNGKNLKITTGAASAVTGGTHGIYATNSGQEDLEIVALGDVTGLDGYGIRAQNSANSANLTITTGAGSDVKGSTDAIEARNSGSGTLAITVDGAATGTTGNGIMAVNYAAGDALTIETGAGSAVKGFNGIAAQNSGRGALTITVDGDVTGTNFDGIYARNFDNDAQLTIITGAGSNVKAPLTASTPAWPMAPKIS
;
A
#
# COMPACT_ATOMS: atom_id res chain seq x y z
N MET A 1 29.17 18.92 75.03
CA MET A 1 29.15 20.29 75.60
C MET A 1 27.76 20.84 75.32
N GLY A 2 26.81 20.92 76.26
CA GLY A 2 26.83 21.65 77.54
C GLY A 2 25.64 22.61 77.50
N SER A 3 24.50 22.24 78.09
CA SER A 3 23.89 22.88 79.27
C SER A 3 23.24 24.25 78.99
N SER A 4 21.92 24.34 78.84
CA SER A 4 20.86 24.46 79.88
C SER A 4 20.75 25.84 80.56
N ARG A 5 19.51 26.37 80.66
CA ARG A 5 18.97 27.35 81.64
C ARG A 5 17.46 27.51 81.34
N LEU A 6 16.51 26.78 81.96
CA LEU A 6 15.94 26.80 83.34
C LEU A 6 15.19 28.08 83.75
N PHE A 7 14.03 27.81 84.40
CA PHE A 7 13.17 28.59 85.31
C PHE A 7 11.83 29.09 84.72
N ARG A 8 10.65 28.90 85.35
CA ARG A 8 10.31 28.54 86.74
C ARG A 8 8.85 28.06 86.88
N ARG A 9 8.69 27.09 87.80
CA ARG A 9 7.49 26.49 88.42
C ARG A 9 6.35 27.46 88.80
N ARG A 10 5.10 26.93 88.82
CA ARG A 10 4.25 26.95 90.03
C ARG A 10 3.42 25.67 90.17
N LEU A 11 3.37 25.23 91.43
CA LEU A 11 2.81 24.01 91.98
C LEU A 11 1.44 24.35 92.58
N ALA A 12 0.44 23.48 92.44
CA ALA A 12 -0.66 23.37 93.38
C ALA A 12 -1.00 21.89 93.57
N LEU A 13 -0.96 21.48 94.83
CA LEU A 13 -1.08 20.13 95.36
C LEU A 13 -2.54 19.88 95.81
N THR A 14 -2.84 18.62 96.13
CA THR A 14 -4.04 18.01 96.75
C THR A 14 -4.97 17.34 95.73
N THR A 15 -5.37 16.07 95.82
CA THR A 15 -5.50 15.16 96.98
C THR A 15 -5.49 13.69 96.51
N ILE A 16 -5.02 12.78 97.35
CA ILE A 16 -4.96 11.32 97.14
C ILE A 16 -6.34 10.70 97.36
N LEU A 17 -6.82 9.89 96.41
CA LEU A 17 -7.82 8.83 96.65
C LEU A 17 -7.38 7.56 95.90
N THR A 18 -7.12 6.51 96.67
CA THR A 18 -6.84 5.15 96.19
C THR A 18 -8.14 4.47 95.76
N VAL A 19 -8.23 4.05 94.48
CA VAL A 19 -9.21 3.04 94.00
C VAL A 19 -8.51 2.14 92.98
N ALA A 20 -8.74 0.84 93.12
CA ALA A 20 -8.21 -0.29 92.34
C ALA A 20 -8.41 -0.17 90.81
N PRO A 21 -7.63 -0.92 90.00
CA PRO A 21 -7.82 -0.95 88.55
C PRO A 21 -9.18 -1.59 88.24
N PHE A 22 -10.15 -0.80 87.82
CA PHE A 22 -11.25 -1.33 87.03
C PHE A 22 -10.66 -1.76 85.69
N PHE A 23 -10.68 -3.08 85.45
CA PHE A 23 -10.64 -3.66 84.13
C PHE A 23 -11.73 -2.97 83.30
N GLY A 24 -11.33 -1.92 82.57
CA GLY A 24 -12.11 -1.42 81.45
C GLY A 24 -12.16 -2.56 80.44
N TYR A 25 -13.34 -3.16 80.33
CA TYR A 25 -13.71 -4.11 79.28
C TYR A 25 -13.06 -3.68 77.95
N GLY A 26 -12.00 -4.37 77.55
CA GLY A 26 -11.65 -4.42 76.15
C GLY A 26 -12.87 -4.99 75.45
N ARG A 27 -13.59 -4.17 74.68
CA ARG A 27 -14.55 -4.70 73.73
C ARG A 27 -13.74 -5.65 72.86
N GLN A 28 -13.97 -6.96 73.00
CA GLN A 28 -13.60 -7.91 71.97
C GLN A 28 -14.20 -7.34 70.68
N ALA A 29 -13.36 -6.95 69.72
CA ALA A 29 -13.85 -6.66 68.39
C ALA A 29 -14.49 -7.97 67.91
N SER A 30 -15.81 -7.99 67.84
CA SER A 30 -16.54 -9.12 67.26
C SER A 30 -16.03 -9.28 65.83
N ALA A 31 -15.56 -10.49 65.49
CA ALA A 31 -15.25 -10.81 64.11
C ALA A 31 -16.58 -11.09 63.41
N ALA A 32 -17.11 -10.08 62.75
CA ALA A 32 -18.34 -10.13 61.98
C ALA A 32 -18.49 -8.87 61.11
N CYS A 33 -19.33 -8.95 60.10
CA CYS A 33 -19.95 -7.79 59.46
C CYS A 33 -21.20 -7.35 60.24
N ASP A 34 -20.99 -6.51 61.25
CA ASP A 34 -22.08 -6.06 62.12
C ASP A 34 -22.80 -4.83 61.54
N PRO A 35 -24.14 -4.75 61.67
CA PRO A 35 -24.89 -3.58 61.26
C PRO A 35 -24.51 -2.35 62.10
N SER A 36 -24.31 -1.21 61.44
CA SER A 36 -23.96 0.08 62.05
C SER A 36 -24.81 1.19 61.45
N PRO A 37 -25.86 1.63 62.16
CA PRO A 37 -27.26 1.57 61.70
C PRO A 37 -27.50 1.09 60.25
N SER A 38 -28.41 0.12 60.08
CA SER A 38 -28.86 -0.33 58.75
C SER A 38 -29.33 0.86 57.88
N PRO A 39 -28.97 0.91 56.59
CA PRO A 39 -28.38 -0.15 55.77
C PRO A 39 -26.83 -0.22 55.78
N THR A 40 -26.15 0.46 56.70
CA THR A 40 -24.68 0.42 56.79
C THR A 40 -24.16 -0.74 57.63
N PHE A 41 -23.08 -1.38 57.19
CA PHE A 41 -22.39 -2.49 57.83
C PHE A 41 -20.90 -2.19 57.97
N LEU A 42 -20.32 -2.54 59.13
CA LEU A 42 -18.90 -2.39 59.40
C LEU A 42 -18.30 -3.76 59.71
N CYS A 43 -17.43 -4.24 58.82
CA CYS A 43 -16.81 -5.54 58.90
C CYS A 43 -15.43 -5.47 59.57
N GLY A 44 -15.24 -6.24 60.65
CA GLY A 44 -13.99 -6.27 61.41
C GLY A 44 -13.57 -7.66 61.85
N GLY A 45 -12.32 -7.76 62.30
CA GLY A 45 -11.74 -9.00 62.83
C GLY A 45 -11.47 -10.08 61.77
N ALA A 46 -10.91 -11.21 62.22
CA ALA A 46 -10.62 -12.37 61.39
C ALA A 46 -11.78 -13.37 61.42
N ASN A 47 -12.33 -13.68 60.26
CA ASN A 47 -13.53 -14.51 60.10
C ASN A 47 -13.18 -15.82 59.40
N ILE A 48 -13.80 -16.93 59.80
CA ILE A 48 -13.57 -18.27 59.23
C ILE A 48 -14.83 -18.86 58.55
N VAL A 49 -15.85 -18.03 58.35
CA VAL A 49 -17.14 -18.38 57.75
C VAL A 49 -17.61 -17.24 56.86
N THR A 50 -18.48 -17.55 55.89
CA THR A 50 -19.11 -16.56 55.01
C THR A 50 -19.73 -15.41 55.79
N GLN A 51 -19.44 -14.18 55.37
CA GLN A 51 -20.13 -12.99 55.85
C GLN A 51 -21.32 -12.71 54.92
N ALA A 52 -22.50 -13.17 55.33
CA ALA A 52 -23.75 -13.00 54.56
C ALA A 52 -24.51 -11.76 55.03
N ILE A 53 -24.73 -10.82 54.11
CA ILE A 53 -25.45 -9.57 54.31
C ILE A 53 -26.65 -9.57 53.36
N THR A 54 -27.86 -9.64 53.92
CA THR A 54 -29.11 -9.52 53.15
C THR A 54 -29.83 -8.25 53.58
N ALA A 55 -29.66 -7.19 52.81
CA ALA A 55 -30.23 -5.88 53.09
C ALA A 55 -30.32 -5.01 51.84
N ASP A 56 -31.43 -4.31 51.68
CA ASP A 56 -31.59 -3.32 50.61
C ASP A 56 -30.68 -2.12 50.87
N ASN A 57 -30.11 -1.57 49.79
CA ASN A 57 -29.20 -0.43 49.85
C ASN A 57 -27.97 -0.65 50.76
N ALA A 58 -27.52 -1.89 50.93
CA ALA A 58 -26.45 -2.24 51.85
C ALA A 58 -25.17 -1.43 51.56
N ASN A 59 -24.62 -0.78 52.59
CA ASN A 59 -23.36 -0.04 52.49
C ASN A 59 -22.31 -0.64 53.43
N VAL A 60 -21.42 -1.45 52.87
CA VAL A 60 -20.48 -2.29 53.60
C VAL A 60 -19.09 -1.67 53.54
N SER A 61 -18.45 -1.51 54.70
CA SER A 61 -17.07 -1.04 54.82
C SER A 61 -16.25 -1.90 55.78
N THR A 62 -14.94 -1.92 55.62
CA THR A 62 -14.02 -2.69 56.46
C THR A 62 -13.26 -1.81 57.45
N VAL A 63 -12.76 -2.42 58.53
CA VAL A 63 -11.77 -1.80 59.44
C VAL A 63 -10.40 -2.49 59.32
N PRO A 64 -9.30 -1.84 59.76
CA PRO A 64 -7.98 -2.47 59.77
C PRO A 64 -7.97 -3.84 60.46
N GLY A 65 -7.34 -4.82 59.81
CA GLY A 65 -7.24 -6.19 60.32
C GLY A 65 -8.45 -7.07 60.03
N PHE A 66 -9.42 -6.60 59.24
CA PHE A 66 -10.49 -7.44 58.73
C PHE A 66 -9.96 -8.51 57.75
N SER A 67 -10.43 -9.75 57.91
CA SER A 67 -10.22 -10.82 56.95
C SER A 67 -11.34 -11.84 57.00
N VAL A 68 -11.51 -12.57 55.89
CA VAL A 68 -12.40 -13.73 55.80
C VAL A 68 -11.66 -14.88 55.13
N ASN A 69 -11.74 -16.06 55.73
CA ASN A 69 -11.32 -17.33 55.12
C ASN A 69 -12.44 -18.35 55.31
N ALA A 70 -13.41 -18.36 54.39
CA ALA A 70 -14.56 -19.24 54.43
C ALA A 70 -14.23 -20.54 53.66
N PRO A 71 -14.04 -21.69 54.35
CA PRO A 71 -13.72 -22.97 53.70
C PRO A 71 -14.94 -23.64 53.03
N ALA A 72 -16.12 -23.03 53.13
CA ALA A 72 -17.33 -23.40 52.43
C ALA A 72 -18.16 -22.13 52.20
N GLY A 73 -18.73 -21.98 50.99
CA GLY A 73 -19.52 -20.81 50.61
C GLY A 73 -18.69 -19.60 50.17
N HIS A 74 -19.35 -18.46 50.01
CA HIS A 74 -18.72 -17.20 49.62
C HIS A 74 -17.80 -16.64 50.74
N GLY A 75 -16.80 -15.83 50.39
CA GLY A 75 -16.08 -15.05 51.40
C GLY A 75 -17.02 -14.00 52.02
N ILE A 76 -17.49 -13.08 51.20
CA ILE A 76 -18.55 -12.13 51.54
C ILE A 76 -19.67 -12.28 50.50
N SER A 77 -20.92 -12.31 50.96
CA SER A 77 -22.10 -12.30 50.10
C SER A 77 -23.02 -11.14 50.50
N ILE A 78 -23.32 -10.25 49.55
CA ILE A 78 -24.21 -9.09 49.73
C ILE A 78 -25.36 -9.24 48.73
N THR A 79 -26.59 -9.31 49.23
CA THR A 79 -27.80 -9.47 48.41
C THR A 79 -28.91 -8.56 48.90
N GLY A 80 -29.67 -7.96 47.99
CA GLY A 80 -30.79 -7.09 48.30
C GLY A 80 -31.22 -6.26 47.09
N ASP A 81 -32.24 -5.43 47.27
CA ASP A 81 -32.68 -4.45 46.27
C ASP A 81 -31.96 -3.10 46.44
N GLY A 82 -31.98 -2.25 45.41
CA GLY A 82 -31.37 -0.92 45.44
C GLY A 82 -29.84 -0.95 45.36
N HIS A 83 -29.17 0.03 45.96
CA HIS A 83 -27.72 0.23 45.75
C HIS A 83 -26.86 -0.52 46.77
N LEU A 84 -26.23 -1.60 46.35
CA LEU A 84 -25.31 -2.39 47.17
C LEU A 84 -23.86 -1.89 47.01
N GLN A 85 -23.18 -1.63 48.11
CA GLN A 85 -21.84 -1.05 48.14
C GLN A 85 -20.89 -1.88 49.03
N PHE A 86 -19.67 -2.08 48.54
CA PHE A 86 -18.56 -2.64 49.29
C PHE A 86 -17.31 -1.77 49.12
N VAL A 87 -16.80 -1.21 50.23
CA VAL A 87 -15.63 -0.34 50.26
C VAL A 87 -14.57 -0.89 51.21
N ASP A 88 -13.40 -1.25 50.69
CA ASP A 88 -12.25 -1.70 51.47
C ASP A 88 -11.01 -0.83 51.22
N GLY A 89 -10.66 0.01 52.19
CA GLY A 89 -9.40 0.76 52.19
C GLY A 89 -8.25 0.07 52.91
N ASN A 90 -8.44 -1.14 53.42
CA ASN A 90 -7.57 -1.76 54.43
C ASN A 90 -6.78 -2.97 53.91
N ALA A 91 -6.80 -3.23 52.60
CA ALA A 91 -6.15 -4.38 51.97
C ALA A 91 -6.54 -5.71 52.62
N SER A 92 -7.84 -5.88 52.88
CA SER A 92 -8.40 -7.04 53.55
C SER A 92 -8.15 -8.31 52.73
N ILE A 93 -7.91 -9.44 53.40
CA ILE A 93 -7.80 -10.75 52.75
C ILE A 93 -9.17 -11.44 52.82
N ILE A 94 -9.76 -11.73 51.67
CA ILE A 94 -11.09 -12.33 51.55
C ILE A 94 -10.96 -13.60 50.71
N THR A 95 -11.23 -14.74 51.32
CA THR A 95 -11.19 -16.05 50.67
C THR A 95 -12.52 -16.77 50.86
N GLY A 96 -13.10 -17.27 49.76
CA GLY A 96 -14.30 -18.13 49.74
C GLY A 96 -14.06 -19.39 48.91
N ASP A 97 -14.76 -20.48 49.25
CA ASP A 97 -14.77 -21.74 48.49
C ASP A 97 -15.57 -21.61 47.18
N ASP A 98 -16.63 -20.79 47.19
CA ASP A 98 -17.34 -20.35 45.99
C ASP A 98 -16.72 -19.02 45.49
N ASN A 99 -17.51 -17.95 45.36
CA ASN A 99 -16.98 -16.60 45.06
C ASN A 99 -16.27 -15.96 46.26
N GLY A 100 -15.19 -15.22 46.03
CA GLY A 100 -14.51 -14.44 47.07
C GLY A 100 -15.40 -13.30 47.58
N LEU A 101 -15.86 -12.45 46.66
CA LEU A 101 -16.90 -11.45 46.89
C LEU A 101 -18.07 -11.69 45.93
N ASP A 102 -19.26 -11.94 46.48
CA ASP A 102 -20.50 -12.12 45.75
C ASP A 102 -21.46 -10.96 46.01
N MET A 103 -21.81 -10.21 44.98
CA MET A 103 -22.78 -9.12 45.04
C MET A 103 -23.91 -9.35 44.04
N ARG A 104 -25.14 -9.46 44.54
CA ARG A 104 -26.33 -9.74 43.74
C ARG A 104 -27.44 -8.75 44.06
N VAL A 105 -27.73 -7.85 43.12
CA VAL A 105 -28.89 -6.96 43.19
C VAL A 105 -30.08 -7.63 42.53
N THR A 106 -31.19 -7.77 43.26
CA THR A 106 -32.41 -8.45 42.77
C THR A 106 -33.44 -7.52 42.14
N GLY A 107 -33.28 -6.20 42.29
CA GLY A 107 -34.17 -5.19 41.73
C GLY A 107 -33.94 -3.79 42.31
N ASP A 108 -34.89 -2.89 42.05
CA ASP A 108 -34.88 -1.52 42.57
C ASP A 108 -35.53 -1.44 43.96
N ALA A 109 -34.97 -0.63 44.86
CA ALA A 109 -35.54 -0.36 46.18
C ALA A 109 -36.31 0.96 46.18
N GLY A 110 -37.60 0.90 45.82
CA GLY A 110 -38.45 2.09 45.73
C GLY A 110 -38.02 3.02 44.61
N ALA A 111 -37.47 4.20 44.95
CA ALA A 111 -36.92 5.14 43.98
C ALA A 111 -35.41 4.95 43.74
N THR A 112 -34.75 4.11 44.54
CA THR A 112 -33.32 3.82 44.38
C THR A 112 -33.16 2.68 43.38
N GLN A 113 -32.54 2.98 42.25
CA GLN A 113 -32.23 1.97 41.23
C GLN A 113 -31.27 0.91 41.80
N GLY A 114 -31.45 -0.33 41.37
CA GLY A 114 -30.56 -1.44 41.68
C GLY A 114 -29.17 -1.22 41.09
N ALA A 115 -28.14 -1.16 41.94
CA ALA A 115 -26.78 -0.83 41.52
C ALA A 115 -25.73 -1.54 42.39
N ILE A 116 -24.53 -1.74 41.86
CA ILE A 116 -23.39 -2.31 42.59
C ILE A 116 -22.22 -1.33 42.57
N THR A 117 -21.60 -1.10 43.72
CA THR A 117 -20.31 -0.41 43.80
C THR A 117 -19.31 -1.20 44.63
N ILE A 118 -18.19 -1.56 44.03
CA ILE A 118 -17.07 -2.22 44.68
C ILE A 118 -15.87 -1.28 44.57
N THR A 119 -15.23 -0.95 45.68
CA THR A 119 -14.00 -0.16 45.66
C THR A 119 -13.06 -0.65 46.74
N GLY A 120 -11.90 -1.17 46.34
CA GLY A 120 -10.90 -1.49 47.34
C GLY A 120 -9.54 -1.93 46.82
N ASN A 121 -8.65 -2.17 47.77
CA ASN A 121 -7.32 -2.74 47.57
C ASN A 121 -7.18 -4.15 48.19
N SER A 122 -8.32 -4.83 48.38
CA SER A 122 -8.40 -6.16 48.95
C SER A 122 -7.64 -7.21 48.15
N THR A 123 -7.17 -8.26 48.82
CA THR A 123 -6.79 -9.53 48.19
C THR A 123 -7.99 -10.47 48.25
N ILE A 124 -8.65 -10.70 47.12
CA ILE A 124 -9.86 -11.49 46.99
C ILE A 124 -9.55 -12.80 46.26
N THR A 125 -9.95 -13.92 46.83
CA THR A 125 -9.82 -15.25 46.21
C THR A 125 -11.12 -16.01 46.34
N GLY A 126 -11.68 -16.45 45.22
CA GLY A 126 -12.79 -17.40 45.19
C GLY A 126 -12.37 -18.71 44.55
N GLY A 127 -12.91 -19.84 45.02
CA GLY A 127 -12.84 -21.10 44.30
C GLY A 127 -13.52 -21.02 42.94
N ASP A 128 -14.63 -20.29 42.82
CA ASP A 128 -15.30 -20.00 41.56
C ASP A 128 -14.77 -18.70 40.92
N ASN A 129 -15.36 -17.55 41.28
CA ASN A 129 -14.93 -16.22 40.81
C ASN A 129 -14.27 -15.43 41.94
N GLY A 130 -13.29 -14.59 41.62
CA GLY A 130 -12.75 -13.65 42.60
C GLY A 130 -13.84 -12.66 43.05
N ILE A 131 -14.34 -11.88 42.10
CA ILE A 131 -15.51 -11.01 42.27
C ILE A 131 -16.61 -11.47 41.32
N HIS A 132 -17.82 -11.67 41.85
CA HIS A 132 -19.03 -11.89 41.07
C HIS A 132 -20.04 -10.77 41.37
N ALA A 133 -20.35 -9.94 40.38
CA ALA A 133 -21.24 -8.79 40.48
C ALA A 133 -22.38 -8.92 39.46
N ARG A 134 -23.61 -9.14 39.94
CA ARG A 134 -24.79 -9.28 39.09
C ARG A 134 -25.86 -8.27 39.47
N ASN A 135 -26.32 -7.50 38.49
CA ASN A 135 -27.39 -6.52 38.69
C ASN A 135 -28.62 -6.81 37.83
N ASP A 136 -29.70 -7.18 38.50
CA ASP A 136 -31.02 -7.38 37.90
C ASP A 136 -31.91 -6.12 38.01
N GLY A 137 -31.39 -4.99 38.55
CA GLY A 137 -32.08 -3.69 38.67
C GLY A 137 -31.65 -2.65 37.63
N GLY A 138 -32.18 -1.42 37.74
CA GLY A 138 -32.09 -0.38 36.71
C GLY A 138 -30.85 0.52 36.72
N GLY A 139 -29.92 0.33 37.66
CA GLY A 139 -28.73 1.18 37.85
C GLY A 139 -27.44 0.52 37.37
N ASP A 140 -26.31 1.04 37.84
CA ASP A 140 -24.98 0.73 37.29
C ASP A 140 -24.22 -0.32 38.12
N ILE A 141 -23.23 -0.97 37.48
CA ILE A 141 -22.16 -1.71 38.17
C ILE A 141 -20.88 -0.89 38.06
N ASN A 142 -20.25 -0.54 39.18
CA ASN A 142 -18.95 0.11 39.21
C ASN A 142 -17.97 -0.66 40.10
N ILE A 143 -16.91 -1.22 39.51
CA ILE A 143 -15.91 -2.03 40.20
C ILE A 143 -14.55 -1.35 40.07
N THR A 144 -13.92 -1.02 41.20
CA THR A 144 -12.53 -0.58 41.28
C THR A 144 -11.74 -1.56 42.15
N ALA A 145 -10.88 -2.36 41.51
CA ALA A 145 -10.03 -3.36 42.15
C ALA A 145 -8.55 -2.97 42.05
N ASN A 146 -8.00 -2.40 43.12
CA ASN A 146 -6.58 -2.02 43.18
C ASN A 146 -5.69 -3.10 43.84
N GLY A 147 -6.28 -4.17 44.38
CA GLY A 147 -5.58 -5.30 44.99
C GLY A 147 -5.58 -6.54 44.08
N SER A 148 -5.24 -7.70 44.62
CA SER A 148 -5.24 -8.95 43.85
C SER A 148 -6.62 -9.60 43.85
N VAL A 149 -7.10 -10.05 42.69
CA VAL A 149 -8.39 -10.75 42.55
C VAL A 149 -8.16 -12.06 41.80
N THR A 150 -8.53 -13.18 42.42
CA THR A 150 -8.29 -14.52 41.86
C THR A 150 -9.56 -15.36 41.86
N GLY A 151 -9.97 -15.87 40.70
CA GLY A 151 -10.96 -16.93 40.54
C GLY A 151 -10.27 -18.24 40.15
N LEU A 152 -10.44 -19.31 40.93
CA LEU A 152 -9.69 -20.56 40.72
C LEU A 152 -10.33 -21.50 39.69
N ALA A 153 -11.64 -21.42 39.45
CA ALA A 153 -12.37 -22.25 38.49
C ALA A 153 -13.03 -21.43 37.37
N TYR A 154 -13.38 -20.17 37.61
CA TYR A 154 -13.98 -19.27 36.63
C TYR A 154 -13.19 -17.96 36.52
N ASP A 155 -13.84 -16.81 36.61
CA ASP A 155 -13.26 -15.53 36.23
C ASP A 155 -12.62 -14.81 37.42
N GLY A 156 -11.60 -13.99 37.18
CA GLY A 156 -11.09 -13.09 38.21
C GLY A 156 -12.20 -12.11 38.63
N ILE A 157 -12.75 -11.39 37.65
CA ILE A 157 -13.91 -10.52 37.82
C ILE A 157 -14.99 -10.94 36.81
N ASN A 158 -16.19 -11.23 37.30
CA ASN A 158 -17.38 -11.50 36.49
C ASN A 158 -18.46 -10.45 36.83
N ALA A 159 -18.76 -9.56 35.88
CA ALA A 159 -19.73 -8.48 36.05
C ALA A 159 -20.83 -8.54 34.98
N GLY A 160 -22.09 -8.43 35.38
CA GLY A 160 -23.22 -8.55 34.45
C GLY A 160 -24.44 -7.71 34.82
N ASN A 161 -24.88 -6.85 33.89
CA ASN A 161 -26.18 -6.19 33.92
C ASN A 161 -27.21 -6.99 33.12
N THR A 162 -28.46 -7.00 33.57
CA THR A 162 -29.61 -7.46 32.77
C THR A 162 -30.15 -6.39 31.83
N ALA A 163 -31.20 -6.72 31.06
CA ALA A 163 -31.78 -5.86 30.02
C ALA A 163 -32.27 -4.48 30.48
N ILE A 164 -32.45 -4.25 31.78
CA ILE A 164 -32.85 -2.95 32.33
C ILE A 164 -31.70 -2.19 32.99
N GLY A 165 -30.52 -2.79 33.11
CA GLY A 165 -29.36 -2.19 33.77
C GLY A 165 -28.83 -0.96 33.03
N GLY A 166 -28.13 -0.12 33.79
CA GLY A 166 -27.39 1.04 33.29
C GLY A 166 -26.01 0.66 32.79
N ASP A 167 -25.00 1.41 33.23
CA ASP A 167 -23.61 1.24 32.82
C ASP A 167 -22.92 0.10 33.58
N VAL A 168 -21.88 -0.47 32.97
CA VAL A 168 -20.93 -1.36 33.66
C VAL A 168 -19.54 -0.75 33.52
N THR A 169 -18.90 -0.41 34.64
CA THR A 169 -17.54 0.13 34.68
C THR A 169 -16.65 -0.77 35.54
N ILE A 170 -15.52 -1.22 34.99
CA ILE A 170 -14.51 -2.00 35.71
C ILE A 170 -13.17 -1.30 35.57
N ARG A 171 -12.50 -1.02 36.70
CA ARG A 171 -11.15 -0.46 36.74
C ARG A 171 -10.24 -1.29 37.62
N THR A 172 -9.14 -1.77 37.08
CA THR A 172 -8.06 -2.39 37.86
C THR A 172 -6.94 -1.38 38.09
N GLY A 173 -6.34 -1.39 39.28
CA GLY A 173 -5.27 -0.44 39.63
C GLY A 173 -3.92 -0.81 39.01
N ALA A 174 -3.03 0.17 38.84
CA ALA A 174 -1.64 -0.09 38.45
C ALA A 174 -0.97 -1.04 39.46
N GLY A 175 -0.28 -2.08 38.97
CA GLY A 175 0.34 -3.11 39.79
C GLY A 175 -0.61 -4.10 40.47
N SER A 176 -1.94 -3.99 40.23
CA SER A 176 -2.89 -5.02 40.64
C SER A 176 -2.72 -6.29 39.79
N THR A 177 -3.22 -7.43 40.29
CA THR A 177 -3.24 -8.70 39.57
C THR A 177 -4.64 -9.27 39.62
N VAL A 178 -5.28 -9.40 38.45
CA VAL A 178 -6.54 -10.09 38.27
C VAL A 178 -6.28 -11.39 37.51
N SER A 179 -6.63 -12.53 38.08
CA SER A 179 -6.44 -13.84 37.45
C SER A 179 -7.72 -14.66 37.55
N GLY A 180 -8.18 -15.17 36.42
CA GLY A 180 -9.22 -16.20 36.36
C GLY A 180 -8.72 -17.43 35.64
N TYR A 181 -9.28 -18.58 36.01
CA TYR A 181 -9.09 -19.81 35.26
C TYR A 181 -9.66 -19.72 33.85
N THR A 182 -10.87 -19.17 33.69
CA THR A 182 -11.49 -18.93 32.39
C THR A 182 -11.04 -17.59 31.81
N HIS A 183 -11.59 -16.48 32.30
CA HIS A 183 -11.22 -15.13 31.87
C HIS A 183 -10.60 -14.34 33.02
N GLY A 184 -9.67 -13.42 32.73
CA GLY A 184 -9.22 -12.47 33.75
C GLY A 184 -10.39 -11.57 34.17
N ILE A 185 -11.00 -10.90 33.19
CA ILE A 185 -12.21 -10.09 33.37
C ILE A 185 -13.25 -10.56 32.35
N LYS A 186 -14.45 -10.89 32.83
CA LYS A 186 -15.64 -11.11 32.01
C LYS A 186 -16.70 -10.07 32.36
N ALA A 187 -17.13 -9.30 31.36
CA ALA A 187 -18.11 -8.23 31.56
C ALA A 187 -19.19 -8.25 30.47
N ASP A 188 -20.45 -8.29 30.89
CA ASP A 188 -21.61 -8.28 29.99
C ASP A 188 -22.57 -7.15 30.37
N ASN A 189 -22.88 -6.25 29.43
CA ASN A 189 -23.96 -5.28 29.60
C ASN A 189 -25.12 -5.59 28.64
N ALA A 190 -26.14 -6.28 29.13
CA ALA A 190 -27.38 -6.49 28.36
C ALA A 190 -28.33 -5.28 28.42
N GLY A 191 -28.04 -4.31 29.30
CA GLY A 191 -28.84 -3.12 29.57
C GLY A 191 -28.72 -2.04 28.50
N THR A 192 -29.10 -0.81 28.85
CA THR A 192 -29.13 0.33 27.92
C THR A 192 -27.89 1.23 28.00
N GLY A 193 -27.05 1.00 29.00
CA GLY A 193 -25.84 1.78 29.26
C GLY A 193 -24.64 1.37 28.40
N ASP A 194 -23.52 1.98 28.74
CA ASP A 194 -22.20 1.69 28.18
C ASP A 194 -21.51 0.57 29.00
N LEU A 195 -20.52 -0.08 28.40
CA LEU A 195 -19.57 -0.97 29.10
C LEU A 195 -18.16 -0.40 28.96
N GLU A 196 -17.53 -0.10 30.10
CA GLU A 196 -16.18 0.44 30.17
C GLU A 196 -15.26 -0.44 31.03
N ILE A 197 -14.11 -0.82 30.47
CA ILE A 197 -13.07 -1.56 31.19
C ILE A 197 -11.76 -0.80 31.08
N THR A 198 -11.16 -0.46 32.21
CA THR A 198 -9.80 0.06 32.30
C THR A 198 -8.91 -0.92 33.07
N ALA A 199 -7.93 -1.50 32.39
CA ALA A 199 -6.98 -2.45 32.97
C ALA A 199 -5.58 -1.84 33.11
N ASP A 200 -5.26 -1.26 34.27
CA ASP A 200 -3.94 -0.67 34.53
C ASP A 200 -2.93 -1.69 35.11
N GLY A 201 -3.40 -2.84 35.60
CA GLY A 201 -2.59 -3.91 36.19
C GLY A 201 -2.43 -5.13 35.28
N LYS A 202 -1.98 -6.24 35.87
CA LYS A 202 -1.92 -7.54 35.21
C LYS A 202 -3.31 -8.19 35.19
N VAL A 203 -3.74 -8.68 34.03
CA VAL A 203 -4.99 -9.41 33.84
C VAL A 203 -4.69 -10.71 33.10
N THR A 204 -5.05 -11.86 33.68
CA THR A 204 -4.75 -13.18 33.09
C THR A 204 -5.99 -14.08 33.08
N GLY A 205 -6.40 -14.52 31.90
CA GLY A 205 -7.33 -15.64 31.69
C GLY A 205 -6.56 -16.90 31.31
N ALA A 206 -6.54 -17.91 32.20
CA ALA A 206 -5.65 -19.06 32.05
C ALA A 206 -6.09 -20.08 30.99
N ARG A 207 -7.37 -20.06 30.56
CA ARG A 207 -7.95 -20.99 29.59
C ARG A 207 -8.72 -20.33 28.45
N VAL A 208 -9.14 -19.07 28.63
CA VAL A 208 -9.88 -18.30 27.62
C VAL A 208 -9.24 -16.91 27.57
N ASP A 209 -10.02 -15.82 27.61
CA ASP A 209 -9.50 -14.50 27.27
C ASP A 209 -8.94 -13.75 28.48
N GLY A 210 -7.97 -12.86 28.24
CA GLY A 210 -7.55 -11.91 29.28
C GLY A 210 -8.73 -11.04 29.71
N ILE A 211 -9.37 -10.42 28.72
CA ILE A 211 -10.60 -9.62 28.88
C ILE A 211 -11.63 -10.11 27.86
N SER A 212 -12.81 -10.51 28.33
CA SER A 212 -13.99 -10.81 27.50
C SER A 212 -15.10 -9.81 27.82
N ALA A 213 -15.47 -8.98 26.85
CA ALA A 213 -16.40 -7.88 27.05
C ALA A 213 -17.51 -7.89 25.98
N SER A 214 -18.76 -7.85 26.42
CA SER A 214 -19.90 -7.85 25.50
C SER A 214 -20.96 -6.80 25.86
N VAL A 215 -21.43 -6.09 24.84
CA VAL A 215 -22.61 -5.21 24.92
C VAL A 215 -23.75 -5.86 24.14
N GLY A 216 -24.89 -6.03 24.81
CA GLY A 216 -26.11 -6.57 24.24
C GLY A 216 -26.79 -5.60 23.27
N SER A 217 -27.84 -6.07 22.59
CA SER A 217 -28.52 -5.32 21.51
C SER A 217 -29.19 -4.02 21.94
N SER A 218 -29.36 -3.79 23.25
CA SER A 218 -29.97 -2.57 23.80
C SER A 218 -28.93 -1.58 24.31
N GLY A 219 -27.68 -2.02 24.46
CA GLY A 219 -26.61 -1.17 24.97
C GLY A 219 -26.03 -0.27 23.88
N ARG A 220 -25.17 0.65 24.30
CA ARG A 220 -24.62 1.68 23.42
C ARG A 220 -23.14 1.46 23.14
N ASN A 221 -22.24 1.98 23.97
CA ASN A 221 -20.80 1.94 23.70
C ASN A 221 -20.10 0.81 24.46
N LEU A 222 -19.05 0.26 23.86
CA LEU A 222 -18.08 -0.61 24.53
C LEU A 222 -16.69 0.03 24.44
N THR A 223 -16.10 0.35 25.59
CA THR A 223 -14.75 0.93 25.69
C THR A 223 -13.84 0.05 26.52
N ILE A 224 -12.66 -0.27 25.98
CA ILE A 224 -11.59 -0.99 26.71
C ILE A 224 -10.31 -0.18 26.62
N THR A 225 -9.68 0.11 27.76
CA THR A 225 -8.39 0.78 27.84
C THR A 225 -7.42 -0.06 28.66
N THR A 226 -6.21 -0.31 28.15
CA THR A 226 -5.13 -0.92 28.93
C THR A 226 -4.07 0.14 29.27
N GLY A 227 -3.54 0.12 30.49
CA GLY A 227 -2.49 1.03 30.93
C GLY A 227 -1.14 0.73 30.27
N ALA A 228 -0.23 1.71 30.20
CA ALA A 228 1.06 1.55 29.51
C ALA A 228 1.97 0.44 30.10
N GLU A 229 1.83 0.15 31.39
CA GLU A 229 2.59 -0.90 32.10
C GLU A 229 1.73 -2.16 32.37
N SER A 230 0.52 -2.21 31.82
CA SER A 230 -0.39 -3.35 32.01
C SER A 230 0.09 -4.57 31.21
N GLU A 231 -0.30 -5.76 31.69
CA GLU A 231 -0.08 -7.04 31.00
C GLU A 231 -1.40 -7.79 30.95
N VAL A 232 -2.04 -7.82 29.79
CA VAL A 232 -3.27 -8.58 29.55
C VAL A 232 -2.92 -9.85 28.78
N SER A 233 -3.23 -11.01 29.34
CA SER A 233 -2.93 -12.32 28.74
C SER A 233 -4.15 -13.22 28.76
N GLY A 234 -4.48 -13.78 27.58
CA GLY A 234 -5.44 -14.86 27.42
C GLY A 234 -4.79 -16.09 26.82
N TYR A 235 -5.22 -17.26 27.26
CA TYR A 235 -4.95 -18.50 26.53
C TYR A 235 -5.67 -18.52 25.18
N GLY A 236 -6.91 -18.01 25.17
CA GLY A 236 -7.63 -17.54 23.98
C GLY A 236 -7.14 -16.14 23.57
N ASP A 237 -8.04 -15.20 23.34
CA ASP A 237 -7.68 -13.84 22.93
C ASP A 237 -7.12 -13.03 24.11
N GLY A 238 -6.18 -12.12 23.85
CA GLY A 238 -5.77 -11.15 24.88
C GLY A 238 -6.97 -10.29 25.30
N ILE A 239 -7.66 -9.73 24.31
CA ILE A 239 -8.92 -9.00 24.44
C ILE A 239 -9.92 -9.52 23.40
N ASP A 240 -11.09 -10.00 23.85
CA ASP A 240 -12.26 -10.33 23.03
C ASP A 240 -13.39 -9.32 23.33
N ALA A 241 -13.68 -8.45 22.37
CA ALA A 241 -14.69 -7.40 22.51
C ALA A 241 -15.78 -7.50 21.43
N ARG A 242 -17.04 -7.60 21.87
CA ARG A 242 -18.19 -7.74 20.98
C ARG A 242 -19.29 -6.74 21.31
N SER A 243 -19.62 -5.86 20.36
CA SER A 243 -20.75 -4.93 20.50
C SER A 243 -21.92 -5.32 19.60
N LEU A 244 -23.02 -5.74 20.20
CA LEU A 244 -24.32 -5.90 19.54
C LEU A 244 -25.18 -4.63 19.63
N GLY A 245 -24.71 -3.64 20.38
CA GLY A 245 -25.39 -2.37 20.64
C GLY A 245 -25.35 -1.39 19.47
N SER A 246 -25.98 -0.24 19.65
CA SER A 246 -26.07 0.79 18.61
C SER A 246 -24.96 1.84 18.63
N GLY A 247 -24.04 1.77 19.59
CA GLY A 247 -22.96 2.75 19.73
C GLY A 247 -21.62 2.24 19.19
N ASP A 248 -20.56 2.91 19.63
CA ASP A 248 -19.19 2.65 19.19
C ASP A 248 -18.53 1.52 19.99
N LEU A 249 -17.61 0.80 19.34
CA LEU A 249 -16.66 -0.08 19.99
C LEU A 249 -15.26 0.55 19.91
N THR A 250 -14.67 0.89 21.05
CA THR A 250 -13.36 1.53 21.14
C THR A 250 -12.40 0.72 22.02
N ILE A 251 -11.21 0.41 21.50
CA ILE A 251 -10.14 -0.24 22.25
C ILE A 251 -8.87 0.61 22.16
N THR A 252 -8.30 0.96 23.31
CA THR A 252 -6.99 1.61 23.43
C THR A 252 -6.04 0.71 24.21
N ALA A 253 -5.08 0.08 23.52
CA ALA A 253 -4.13 -0.84 24.12
C ALA A 253 -2.75 -0.19 24.28
N ASN A 254 -2.42 0.30 25.48
CA ASN A 254 -1.13 0.99 25.71
C ASN A 254 -0.04 0.05 26.26
N GLY A 255 -0.42 -1.06 26.89
CA GLY A 255 0.48 -2.04 27.49
C GLY A 255 0.68 -3.29 26.64
N LYS A 256 1.08 -4.37 27.29
CA LYS A 256 1.23 -5.68 26.64
C LYS A 256 -0.13 -6.39 26.58
N VAL A 257 -0.49 -6.91 25.40
CA VAL A 257 -1.69 -7.72 25.20
C VAL A 257 -1.30 -8.99 24.44
N THR A 258 -1.61 -10.17 24.98
CA THR A 258 -1.17 -11.44 24.40
C THR A 258 -2.28 -12.49 24.36
N GLY A 259 -2.56 -13.03 23.17
CA GLY A 259 -3.36 -14.24 22.97
C GLY A 259 -2.48 -15.42 22.56
N MET A 260 -2.55 -16.54 23.27
CA MET A 260 -1.45 -17.53 23.30
C MET A 260 -1.63 -18.78 22.44
N GLU A 261 -2.84 -19.31 22.24
CA GLU A 261 -3.01 -20.64 21.61
C GLU A 261 -3.96 -20.64 20.42
N GLY A 262 -3.66 -21.48 19.42
CA GLY A 262 -4.59 -21.82 18.34
C GLY A 262 -5.00 -20.59 17.54
N GLN A 263 -6.30 -20.29 17.51
CA GLN A 263 -6.83 -19.14 16.77
C GLN A 263 -6.87 -17.84 17.59
N ALA A 264 -6.13 -17.78 18.70
CA ALA A 264 -6.04 -16.61 19.57
C ALA A 264 -5.47 -15.37 18.87
N HIS A 265 -6.09 -14.23 19.11
CA HIS A 265 -5.67 -12.91 18.68
C HIS A 265 -5.09 -12.13 19.85
N GLY A 266 -4.20 -11.18 19.58
CA GLY A 266 -3.87 -10.18 20.60
C GLY A 266 -5.14 -9.39 20.97
N ILE A 267 -5.81 -8.86 19.94
CA ILE A 267 -7.09 -8.17 20.07
C ILE A 267 -8.06 -8.70 19.02
N PHE A 268 -9.22 -9.17 19.45
CA PHE A 268 -10.39 -9.41 18.61
C PHE A 268 -11.50 -8.42 18.95
N ALA A 269 -12.00 -7.71 17.95
CA ALA A 269 -13.06 -6.72 18.12
C ALA A 269 -14.09 -6.83 17.00
N SER A 270 -15.37 -6.87 17.34
CA SER A 270 -16.44 -6.86 16.34
C SER A 270 -17.69 -6.10 16.75
N THR A 271 -18.28 -5.41 15.77
CA THR A 271 -19.58 -4.74 15.90
C THR A 271 -20.64 -5.46 15.07
N SER A 272 -21.89 -5.41 15.52
CA SER A 272 -23.04 -5.87 14.74
C SER A 272 -23.51 -4.84 13.71
N ALA A 273 -24.46 -5.21 12.87
CA ALA A 273 -25.13 -4.30 11.93
C ALA A 273 -25.86 -3.11 12.58
N ALA A 274 -26.11 -3.16 13.90
CA ALA A 274 -26.69 -2.05 14.63
C ALA A 274 -25.64 -1.02 15.07
N GLY A 275 -24.36 -1.38 15.12
CA GLY A 275 -23.29 -0.53 15.65
C GLY A 275 -22.95 0.65 14.74
N GLU A 276 -22.19 1.59 15.30
CA GLU A 276 -21.63 2.73 14.57
C GLU A 276 -20.17 2.46 14.19
N ASN A 277 -19.20 2.99 14.93
CA ASN A 277 -17.79 2.90 14.60
C ASN A 277 -17.08 1.78 15.38
N LEU A 278 -16.02 1.23 14.78
CA LEU A 278 -15.05 0.37 15.44
C LEU A 278 -13.67 1.03 15.39
N THR A 279 -13.14 1.39 16.56
CA THR A 279 -11.80 2.00 16.68
C THR A 279 -10.88 1.14 17.55
N ILE A 280 -9.69 0.83 17.04
CA ILE A 280 -8.61 0.16 17.79
C ILE A 280 -7.35 1.01 17.66
N THR A 281 -6.79 1.45 18.80
CA THR A 281 -5.53 2.22 18.84
C THR A 281 -4.54 1.54 19.76
N THR A 282 -3.30 1.37 19.33
CA THR A 282 -2.22 0.86 20.18
C THR A 282 -1.27 1.97 20.59
N GLY A 283 -0.65 1.87 21.77
CA GLY A 283 0.33 2.83 22.26
C GLY A 283 1.70 2.66 21.60
N ALA A 284 2.53 3.70 21.58
CA ALA A 284 3.86 3.62 20.94
C ALA A 284 4.81 2.58 21.57
N ALA A 285 4.60 2.24 22.85
CA ALA A 285 5.39 1.23 23.57
C ALA A 285 4.60 -0.08 23.81
N SER A 286 3.39 -0.21 23.23
CA SER A 286 2.58 -1.41 23.41
C SER A 286 3.17 -2.59 22.64
N GLU A 287 2.95 -3.80 23.16
CA GLU A 287 3.27 -5.06 22.48
C GLU A 287 1.98 -5.88 22.36
N ILE A 288 1.44 -5.99 21.14
CA ILE A 288 0.21 -6.74 20.86
C ILE A 288 0.57 -8.00 20.09
N THR A 289 0.42 -9.17 20.72
CA THR A 289 0.82 -10.44 20.11
C THR A 289 -0.34 -11.43 20.14
N GLY A 290 -0.69 -11.99 18.99
CA GLY A 290 -1.61 -13.13 18.90
C GLY A 290 -0.96 -14.32 18.21
N ASN A 291 -1.24 -15.52 18.68
CA ASN A 291 -0.80 -16.73 17.99
C ASN A 291 -1.31 -16.76 16.54
N PHE A 292 -2.58 -16.40 16.33
CA PHE A 292 -3.19 -16.34 15.01
C PHE A 292 -2.96 -14.98 14.33
N MET A 293 -3.63 -13.92 14.80
CA MET A 293 -3.43 -12.55 14.30
C MET A 293 -3.11 -11.59 15.45
N GLY A 294 -2.35 -10.53 15.19
CA GLY A 294 -2.09 -9.51 16.21
C GLY A 294 -3.38 -8.76 16.57
N ILE A 295 -4.02 -8.17 15.56
CA ILE A 295 -5.31 -7.47 15.69
C ILE A 295 -6.28 -7.97 14.62
N ARG A 296 -7.50 -8.29 15.03
CA ARG A 296 -8.63 -8.60 14.14
C ARG A 296 -9.82 -7.69 14.44
N GLY A 297 -10.08 -6.73 13.55
CA GLY A 297 -11.22 -5.82 13.62
C GLY A 297 -12.27 -6.14 12.55
N VAL A 298 -13.52 -6.32 12.96
CA VAL A 298 -14.65 -6.57 12.05
C VAL A 298 -15.78 -5.58 12.33
N ASN A 299 -16.01 -4.64 11.42
CA ASN A 299 -17.12 -3.71 11.54
C ASN A 299 -18.33 -4.23 10.78
N GLY A 300 -19.39 -4.55 11.51
CA GLY A 300 -20.71 -4.82 10.96
C GLY A 300 -21.57 -3.56 10.85
N GLY A 301 -21.22 -2.53 11.61
CA GLY A 301 -21.98 -1.30 11.80
C GLY A 301 -21.99 -0.37 10.59
N SER A 302 -22.75 0.71 10.68
CA SER A 302 -22.89 1.70 9.60
C SER A 302 -21.77 2.76 9.57
N GLY A 303 -21.00 2.87 10.65
CA GLY A 303 -19.87 3.80 10.76
C GLY A 303 -18.56 3.21 10.23
N ASP A 304 -17.45 3.79 10.66
CA ASP A 304 -16.13 3.51 10.14
C ASP A 304 -15.38 2.44 10.96
N LEU A 305 -14.45 1.74 10.31
CA LEU A 305 -13.45 0.91 10.97
C LEU A 305 -12.09 1.61 10.92
N THR A 306 -11.55 1.96 12.08
CA THR A 306 -10.21 2.55 12.20
C THR A 306 -9.31 1.70 13.09
N ILE A 307 -8.16 1.27 12.55
CA ILE A 307 -7.09 0.63 13.32
C ILE A 307 -5.82 1.47 13.21
N SER A 308 -5.27 1.94 14.32
CA SER A 308 -4.03 2.71 14.38
C SER A 308 -3.00 2.00 15.27
N ALA A 309 -1.99 1.40 14.65
CA ALA A 309 -0.88 0.73 15.33
C ALA A 309 0.28 1.71 15.51
N HIS A 310 0.66 1.97 16.77
CA HIS A 310 1.81 2.84 17.09
C HIS A 310 3.00 2.09 17.69
N GLY A 311 2.77 0.92 18.29
CA GLY A 311 3.80 0.04 18.86
C GLY A 311 4.04 -1.21 18.02
N GLU A 312 4.36 -2.32 18.69
CA GLU A 312 4.53 -3.63 18.06
C GLU A 312 3.18 -4.35 17.95
N VAL A 313 2.88 -4.90 16.77
CA VAL A 313 1.73 -5.77 16.51
C VAL A 313 2.18 -7.00 15.76
N ALA A 314 2.02 -8.18 16.36
CA ALA A 314 2.46 -9.45 15.81
C ALA A 314 1.35 -10.49 15.76
N GLY A 315 1.07 -11.02 14.56
CA GLY A 315 0.31 -12.26 14.36
C GLY A 315 1.25 -13.36 13.93
N THR A 316 1.38 -14.46 14.69
CA THR A 316 2.46 -15.43 14.43
C THR A 316 2.16 -16.41 13.31
N GLU A 317 0.89 -16.80 13.12
CA GLU A 317 0.47 -17.73 12.05
C GLU A 317 -0.14 -17.01 10.85
N ARG A 318 -0.85 -15.89 11.09
CA ARG A 318 -1.60 -15.15 10.08
C ARG A 318 -1.25 -13.67 10.09
N GLU A 319 -2.24 -12.79 10.00
CA GLU A 319 -2.00 -11.39 9.73
C GLU A 319 -1.51 -10.64 10.97
N GLY A 320 -0.60 -9.68 10.80
CA GLY A 320 -0.31 -8.74 11.89
C GLY A 320 -1.58 -7.96 12.25
N ILE A 321 -2.21 -7.40 11.22
CA ILE A 321 -3.52 -6.73 11.32
C ILE A 321 -4.46 -7.25 10.24
N TYR A 322 -5.65 -7.70 10.65
CA TYR A 322 -6.77 -8.01 9.76
C TYR A 322 -7.94 -7.05 10.02
N ALA A 323 -8.37 -6.33 9.00
CA ALA A 323 -9.48 -5.38 9.05
C ALA A 323 -10.57 -5.72 8.02
N LEU A 324 -11.82 -5.78 8.45
CA LEU A 324 -12.96 -6.12 7.60
C LEU A 324 -14.15 -5.20 7.83
N ASN A 325 -14.56 -4.48 6.79
CA ASN A 325 -15.87 -3.82 6.72
C ASN A 325 -16.87 -4.74 6.03
N LEU A 326 -17.99 -5.00 6.70
CA LEU A 326 -19.11 -5.75 6.14
C LEU A 326 -20.02 -4.81 5.31
N PRO A 327 -21.00 -5.38 4.57
CA PRO A 327 -21.95 -4.56 3.81
C PRO A 327 -22.69 -3.56 4.69
N GLY A 328 -22.76 -2.30 4.23
CA GLY A 328 -23.41 -1.20 4.95
C GLY A 328 -22.46 -0.33 5.78
N SER A 329 -21.23 -0.77 6.01
CA SER A 329 -20.21 0.02 6.73
C SER A 329 -19.65 1.19 5.91
N GLY A 330 -19.15 2.19 6.63
CA GLY A 330 -18.47 3.37 6.12
C GLY A 330 -17.03 3.08 5.68
N ASP A 331 -16.13 4.00 6.01
CA ASP A 331 -14.72 3.95 5.63
C ASP A 331 -13.97 2.85 6.41
N LEU A 332 -12.91 2.31 5.80
CA LEU A 332 -11.97 1.41 6.46
C LEU A 332 -10.59 2.04 6.40
N THR A 333 -10.03 2.39 7.55
CA THR A 333 -8.68 2.94 7.68
C THR A 333 -7.80 2.05 8.56
N VAL A 334 -6.65 1.62 8.03
CA VAL A 334 -5.57 1.01 8.82
C VAL A 334 -4.32 1.87 8.71
N THR A 335 -3.74 2.24 9.86
CA THR A 335 -2.49 3.00 9.93
C THR A 335 -1.45 2.24 10.74
N ALA A 336 -0.29 1.95 10.14
CA ALA A 336 0.93 1.62 10.87
C ALA A 336 1.76 2.91 11.00
N ALA A 337 1.85 3.46 12.20
CA ALA A 337 2.46 4.77 12.44
C ALA A 337 4.00 4.72 12.27
N ALA A 338 4.62 5.90 12.20
CA ALA A 338 6.06 6.00 12.19
C ALA A 338 6.66 5.36 13.45
N GLY A 339 7.66 4.51 13.27
CA GLY A 339 8.30 3.75 14.36
C GLY A 339 7.53 2.51 14.85
N SER A 340 6.31 2.25 14.35
CA SER A 340 5.60 1.00 14.65
C SER A 340 6.20 -0.18 13.90
N VAL A 341 6.03 -1.39 14.42
CA VAL A 341 6.40 -2.64 13.75
C VAL A 341 5.18 -3.55 13.68
N VAL A 342 4.73 -3.85 12.46
CA VAL A 342 3.61 -4.78 12.22
C VAL A 342 4.12 -6.02 11.51
N THR A 343 4.02 -7.18 12.14
CA THR A 343 4.50 -8.45 11.59
C THR A 343 3.39 -9.49 11.52
N GLY A 344 3.20 -10.09 10.35
CA GLY A 344 2.33 -11.24 10.15
C GLY A 344 3.07 -12.49 9.71
N GLY A 345 2.69 -13.63 10.29
CA GLY A 345 3.01 -14.98 9.80
C GLY A 345 2.55 -15.23 8.37
N TYR A 346 1.50 -14.53 7.92
CA TYR A 346 1.05 -14.53 6.53
C TYR A 346 1.19 -13.13 5.90
N ASP A 347 0.14 -12.29 5.91
CA ASP A 347 0.24 -10.90 5.45
C ASP A 347 0.59 -9.96 6.62
N GLY A 348 1.37 -8.89 6.40
CA GLY A 348 1.62 -7.90 7.46
C GLY A 348 0.33 -7.18 7.86
N ILE A 349 -0.31 -6.57 6.86
CA ILE A 349 -1.64 -5.95 6.98
C ILE A 349 -2.55 -6.49 5.87
N GLU A 350 -3.71 -7.01 6.24
CA GLU A 350 -4.81 -7.32 5.33
C GLU A 350 -6.04 -6.46 5.63
N ALA A 351 -6.50 -5.71 4.62
CA ALA A 351 -7.69 -4.87 4.75
C ALA A 351 -8.70 -5.17 3.63
N ARG A 352 -9.94 -5.48 4.01
CA ARG A 352 -11.01 -5.86 3.09
C ARG A 352 -12.26 -5.00 3.32
N SER A 353 -12.72 -4.32 2.27
CA SER A 353 -13.95 -3.52 2.33
C SER A 353 -15.06 -4.11 1.46
N LEU A 354 -16.14 -4.56 2.11
CA LEU A 354 -17.46 -4.78 1.52
C LEU A 354 -18.42 -3.62 1.83
N GLY A 355 -17.92 -2.56 2.47
CA GLY A 355 -18.67 -1.35 2.78
C GLY A 355 -18.89 -0.46 1.56
N HIS A 356 -19.48 0.71 1.78
CA HIS A 356 -19.67 1.74 0.75
C HIS A 356 -18.63 2.87 0.84
N GLY A 357 -17.93 2.99 1.96
CA GLY A 357 -16.88 3.99 2.16
C GLY A 357 -15.57 3.69 1.43
N ALA A 358 -14.59 4.56 1.60
CA ALA A 358 -13.25 4.40 1.09
C ALA A 358 -12.43 3.40 1.92
N LEU A 359 -11.53 2.66 1.26
CA LEU A 359 -10.53 1.81 1.88
C LEU A 359 -9.17 2.51 1.85
N LEU A 360 -8.56 2.75 3.01
CA LEU A 360 -7.23 3.34 3.16
C LEU A 360 -6.33 2.46 4.04
N VAL A 361 -5.15 2.11 3.51
CA VAL A 361 -4.06 1.57 4.32
C VAL A 361 -2.85 2.50 4.22
N ALA A 362 -2.38 3.01 5.35
CA ALA A 362 -1.23 3.89 5.45
C ALA A 362 -0.12 3.26 6.30
N ALA A 363 1.07 3.09 5.74
CA ALA A 363 2.23 2.51 6.42
C ALA A 363 3.38 3.52 6.51
N TYR A 364 3.66 4.01 7.70
CA TYR A 364 4.77 4.93 7.99
C TYR A 364 5.89 4.26 8.79
N GLY A 365 5.65 3.07 9.34
CA GLY A 365 6.64 2.22 10.03
C GLY A 365 7.00 0.96 9.23
N GLU A 366 7.42 -0.09 9.94
CA GLU A 366 7.72 -1.40 9.36
C GLU A 366 6.45 -2.24 9.24
N VAL A 367 6.24 -2.86 8.07
CA VAL A 367 5.17 -3.82 7.82
C VAL A 367 5.74 -5.04 7.11
N THR A 368 5.72 -6.19 7.78
CA THR A 368 6.33 -7.43 7.29
C THR A 368 5.29 -8.55 7.22
N GLY A 369 5.04 -9.07 6.01
CA GLY A 369 4.36 -10.34 5.79
C GLY A 369 5.39 -11.43 5.49
N THR A 370 5.47 -12.46 6.33
CA THR A 370 6.58 -13.43 6.24
C THR A 370 6.37 -14.48 5.14
N VAL A 371 5.13 -14.84 4.83
CA VAL A 371 4.77 -15.79 3.76
C VAL A 371 3.86 -15.16 2.70
N GLY A 372 2.96 -14.28 3.14
CA GLY A 372 2.07 -13.49 2.31
C GLY A 372 2.68 -12.14 1.95
N ARG A 373 1.87 -11.12 1.69
CA ARG A 373 2.32 -9.79 1.29
C ARG A 373 2.61 -8.91 2.50
N GLY A 374 3.44 -7.88 2.33
CA GLY A 374 3.57 -6.84 3.35
C GLY A 374 2.21 -6.19 3.59
N ILE A 375 1.59 -5.68 2.53
CA ILE A 375 0.23 -5.12 2.56
C ILE A 375 -0.66 -5.79 1.51
N TRP A 376 -1.85 -6.19 1.90
CA TRP A 376 -2.90 -6.71 1.02
C TRP A 376 -4.20 -5.92 1.19
N VAL A 377 -4.66 -5.29 0.11
CA VAL A 377 -5.94 -4.58 0.09
C VAL A 377 -6.94 -5.19 -0.88
N VAL A 378 -8.18 -5.36 -0.44
CA VAL A 378 -9.28 -5.82 -1.29
C VAL A 378 -10.50 -4.91 -1.14
N ASN A 379 -10.82 -4.17 -2.19
CA ASN A 379 -12.03 -3.36 -2.25
C ASN A 379 -13.09 -4.03 -3.13
N TYR A 380 -14.13 -4.58 -2.53
CA TYR A 380 -15.22 -5.24 -3.26
C TYR A 380 -16.30 -4.27 -3.73
N SER A 381 -16.59 -3.24 -2.95
CA SER A 381 -17.74 -2.35 -3.19
C SER A 381 -17.58 -0.92 -2.67
N GLY A 382 -16.48 -0.61 -2.00
CA GLY A 382 -16.18 0.72 -1.48
C GLY A 382 -15.97 1.75 -2.58
N ALA A 383 -16.03 3.02 -2.20
CA ALA A 383 -15.93 4.16 -3.11
C ALA A 383 -14.57 4.26 -3.82
N SER A 384 -13.49 3.81 -3.16
CA SER A 384 -12.12 3.79 -3.67
C SER A 384 -11.23 2.93 -2.77
N ALA A 385 -10.07 2.52 -3.28
CA ALA A 385 -8.98 1.92 -2.51
C ALA A 385 -7.72 2.79 -2.58
N THR A 386 -7.05 2.99 -1.45
CA THR A 386 -5.79 3.73 -1.38
C THR A 386 -4.78 3.01 -0.48
N VAL A 387 -3.56 2.84 -0.97
CA VAL A 387 -2.40 2.45 -0.16
C VAL A 387 -1.38 3.58 -0.18
N LYS A 388 -0.88 3.98 0.98
CA LYS A 388 0.17 4.99 1.10
C LYS A 388 1.30 4.48 1.98
N THR A 389 2.54 4.64 1.54
CA THR A 389 3.70 4.42 2.40
C THR A 389 4.48 5.71 2.62
N GLY A 390 5.09 5.87 3.80
CA GLY A 390 5.92 7.03 4.15
C GLY A 390 7.37 6.86 3.73
N ALA A 391 8.14 7.96 3.68
CA ALA A 391 9.55 7.93 3.28
C ALA A 391 10.45 7.05 4.15
N GLU A 392 10.13 6.88 5.43
CA GLU A 392 10.88 6.03 6.38
C GLU A 392 10.26 4.64 6.56
N SER A 393 9.18 4.34 5.82
CA SER A 393 8.53 3.03 5.92
C SER A 393 9.36 1.94 5.27
N ASN A 394 9.18 0.72 5.77
CA ASN A 394 9.74 -0.50 5.17
C ASN A 394 8.63 -1.56 5.07
N VAL A 395 8.19 -1.83 3.84
CA VAL A 395 7.13 -2.82 3.59
C VAL A 395 7.71 -4.03 2.87
N THR A 396 7.67 -5.20 3.50
CA THR A 396 8.26 -6.43 2.94
C THR A 396 7.26 -7.59 2.94
N GLY A 397 7.23 -8.35 1.86
CA GLY A 397 6.54 -9.65 1.80
C GLY A 397 6.70 -10.34 0.46
N TYR A 398 5.97 -11.43 0.24
CA TYR A 398 5.93 -12.20 -1.02
C TYR A 398 5.70 -11.29 -2.24
N ASP A 399 4.65 -10.48 -2.17
CA ASP A 399 4.59 -9.18 -2.83
C ASP A 399 4.79 -8.10 -1.74
N GLY A 400 5.45 -6.98 -2.02
CA GLY A 400 5.62 -5.92 -1.02
C GLY A 400 4.27 -5.29 -0.68
N ILE A 401 3.67 -4.66 -1.68
CA ILE A 401 2.28 -4.17 -1.66
C ILE A 401 1.50 -4.90 -2.73
N ALA A 402 0.33 -5.40 -2.39
CA ALA A 402 -0.57 -5.98 -3.36
C ALA A 402 -2.02 -5.56 -3.13
N GLY A 403 -2.81 -5.47 -4.19
CA GLY A 403 -4.23 -5.21 -4.05
C GLY A 403 -5.10 -5.57 -5.22
N ARG A 404 -6.38 -5.74 -4.90
CA ARG A 404 -7.48 -5.96 -5.84
C ARG A 404 -8.60 -4.95 -5.58
N ASN A 405 -9.06 -4.31 -6.63
CA ASN A 405 -10.13 -3.33 -6.56
C ASN A 405 -11.21 -3.66 -7.60
N ASP A 406 -12.44 -3.81 -7.12
CA ASP A 406 -13.60 -4.19 -7.93
C ASP A 406 -14.52 -2.99 -8.22
N ARG A 407 -14.33 -1.84 -7.55
CA ARG A 407 -15.14 -0.63 -7.72
C ARG A 407 -14.37 0.64 -7.36
N GLY A 408 -14.68 1.74 -8.05
CA GLY A 408 -14.04 3.03 -7.75
C GLY A 408 -12.56 3.04 -8.11
N ASP A 409 -11.86 4.12 -7.77
CA ASP A 409 -10.45 4.29 -8.12
C ASP A 409 -9.53 3.53 -7.16
N PHE A 410 -8.41 3.02 -7.68
CA PHE A 410 -7.37 2.39 -6.88
C PHE A 410 -6.07 3.20 -6.99
N THR A 411 -5.61 3.76 -5.88
CA THR A 411 -4.37 4.54 -5.82
C THR A 411 -3.34 3.87 -4.91
N ILE A 412 -2.09 3.78 -5.36
CA ILE A 412 -0.95 3.37 -4.52
C ILE A 412 0.11 4.47 -4.59
N THR A 413 0.55 4.98 -3.44
CA THR A 413 1.69 5.90 -3.33
C THR A 413 2.74 5.27 -2.42
N ALA A 414 3.91 4.97 -2.97
CA ALA A 414 5.02 4.40 -2.22
C ALA A 414 6.15 5.41 -2.13
N ASP A 415 6.45 5.92 -0.93
CA ASP A 415 7.52 6.91 -0.72
C ASP A 415 8.77 6.33 -0.02
N GLY A 416 8.68 5.12 0.55
CA GLY A 416 9.77 4.43 1.27
C GLY A 416 10.25 3.15 0.59
N GLU A 417 10.77 2.21 1.38
CA GLU A 417 11.22 0.89 0.89
C GLU A 417 10.02 -0.05 0.72
N VAL A 418 9.91 -0.67 -0.45
CA VAL A 418 8.90 -1.70 -0.74
C VAL A 418 9.57 -2.91 -1.40
N THR A 419 9.54 -4.05 -0.73
CA THR A 419 10.24 -5.28 -1.17
C THR A 419 9.27 -6.44 -1.36
N GLY A 420 9.13 -6.91 -2.60
CA GLY A 420 8.52 -8.19 -2.97
C GLY A 420 9.58 -9.28 -3.08
N THR A 421 9.67 -10.16 -2.08
CA THR A 421 10.78 -11.12 -1.94
C THR A 421 10.72 -12.28 -2.93
N GLU A 422 9.55 -12.59 -3.47
CA GLU A 422 9.31 -13.74 -4.35
C GLU A 422 8.47 -13.39 -5.60
N ARG A 423 7.80 -12.24 -5.56
CA ARG A 423 7.00 -11.72 -6.67
C ARG A 423 7.24 -10.22 -6.86
N ASP A 424 6.19 -9.41 -6.77
CA ASP A 424 6.19 -8.06 -7.28
C ASP A 424 6.43 -7.09 -6.12
N GLY A 425 7.22 -6.04 -6.33
CA GLY A 425 7.36 -4.97 -5.32
C GLY A 425 5.98 -4.36 -5.07
N ILE A 426 5.30 -4.01 -6.16
CA ILE A 426 3.89 -3.62 -6.16
C ILE A 426 3.10 -4.46 -7.17
N TYR A 427 2.01 -5.09 -6.73
CA TYR A 427 1.01 -5.74 -7.60
C TYR A 427 -0.36 -5.09 -7.45
N ALA A 428 -0.86 -4.42 -8.50
CA ALA A 428 -2.17 -3.77 -8.45
C ALA A 428 -3.11 -4.30 -9.54
N LEU A 429 -4.33 -4.67 -9.14
CA LEU A 429 -5.36 -5.20 -10.04
C LEU A 429 -6.68 -4.45 -9.90
N ASN A 430 -7.10 -3.76 -10.97
CA ASN A 430 -8.50 -3.39 -11.16
C ASN A 430 -9.24 -4.51 -11.92
N THR A 431 -10.41 -4.90 -11.43
CA THR A 431 -11.30 -5.84 -12.11
C THR A 431 -12.36 -5.10 -12.93
N PRO A 432 -13.14 -5.79 -13.80
CA PRO A 432 -14.18 -5.13 -14.58
C PRO A 432 -15.19 -4.38 -13.68
N GLY A 433 -15.46 -3.11 -14.00
CA GLY A 433 -16.31 -2.21 -13.21
C GLY A 433 -15.56 -1.33 -12.19
N ALA A 434 -14.27 -1.53 -12.00
CA ALA A 434 -13.41 -0.61 -11.28
C ALA A 434 -13.12 0.66 -12.12
N GLY A 435 -12.74 1.75 -11.42
CA GLY A 435 -12.38 3.03 -12.01
C GLY A 435 -10.93 3.09 -12.48
N ALA A 436 -10.26 4.22 -12.24
CA ALA A 436 -8.86 4.42 -12.59
C ALA A 436 -7.92 3.60 -11.68
N LEU A 437 -6.74 3.25 -12.19
CA LEU A 437 -5.65 2.67 -11.42
C LEU A 437 -4.45 3.62 -11.48
N LYS A 438 -4.00 4.11 -10.33
CA LYS A 438 -2.86 5.01 -10.22
C LYS A 438 -1.79 4.45 -9.29
N ILE A 439 -0.54 4.45 -9.74
CA ILE A 439 0.63 4.09 -8.92
C ILE A 439 1.64 5.24 -8.98
N THR A 440 2.14 5.67 -7.84
CA THR A 440 3.19 6.68 -7.73
C THR A 440 4.32 6.15 -6.84
N ALA A 441 5.50 5.99 -7.42
CA ALA A 441 6.74 5.74 -6.69
C ALA A 441 7.42 7.09 -6.43
N GLY A 442 7.47 7.52 -5.17
CA GLY A 442 8.01 8.81 -4.74
C GLY A 442 9.52 8.95 -5.00
N SER A 443 10.06 10.16 -4.94
CA SER A 443 11.48 10.41 -5.28
C SER A 443 12.48 9.73 -4.34
N GLY A 444 12.06 9.43 -3.11
CA GLY A 444 12.86 8.69 -2.12
C GLY A 444 12.54 7.20 -2.08
N SER A 445 11.60 6.72 -2.90
CA SER A 445 11.17 5.33 -2.84
C SER A 445 12.19 4.40 -3.49
N ASN A 446 12.33 3.21 -2.93
CA ASN A 446 13.04 2.11 -3.55
C ASN A 446 12.11 0.89 -3.57
N ILE A 447 11.61 0.57 -4.76
CA ILE A 447 10.67 -0.52 -4.98
C ILE A 447 11.43 -1.66 -5.64
N THR A 448 11.57 -2.78 -4.94
CA THR A 448 12.23 -3.97 -5.47
C THR A 448 11.25 -5.14 -5.47
N GLY A 449 11.11 -5.81 -6.60
CA GLY A 449 10.39 -7.07 -6.69
C GLY A 449 11.24 -8.14 -7.37
N TYR A 450 11.23 -9.34 -6.80
CA TYR A 450 11.90 -10.49 -7.38
C TYR A 450 11.46 -10.74 -8.83
N ARG A 451 10.17 -10.62 -9.15
CA ARG A 451 9.64 -10.67 -10.52
C ARG A 451 9.65 -9.30 -11.16
N ASN A 452 8.76 -8.43 -10.71
CA ASN A 452 8.62 -7.09 -11.25
C ASN A 452 8.74 -6.06 -10.15
N GLY A 453 9.36 -4.91 -10.42
CA GLY A 453 9.29 -3.79 -9.47
C GLY A 453 7.84 -3.35 -9.29
N ILE A 454 7.16 -3.04 -10.40
CA ILE A 454 5.73 -2.73 -10.44
C ILE A 454 5.03 -3.60 -11.51
N LEU A 455 3.96 -4.29 -11.12
CA LEU A 455 3.01 -4.94 -12.02
C LEU A 455 1.60 -4.33 -11.81
N ALA A 456 1.14 -3.57 -12.79
CA ALA A 456 -0.18 -2.93 -12.77
C ALA A 456 -1.07 -3.49 -13.87
N ARG A 457 -2.27 -3.95 -13.49
CA ARG A 457 -3.25 -4.49 -14.42
C ARG A 457 -4.60 -3.83 -14.22
N ASN A 458 -5.03 -3.05 -15.20
CA ASN A 458 -6.35 -2.44 -15.20
C ASN A 458 -7.29 -3.16 -16.15
N ASN A 459 -8.27 -3.89 -15.58
CA ASN A 459 -9.40 -4.43 -16.35
C ASN A 459 -10.70 -3.63 -16.16
N GLY A 460 -10.63 -2.50 -15.43
CA GLY A 460 -11.73 -1.56 -15.21
C GLY A 460 -11.89 -0.59 -16.39
N ASP A 461 -12.74 0.41 -16.19
CA ASP A 461 -13.18 1.35 -17.23
C ASP A 461 -12.36 2.66 -17.25
N GLY A 462 -11.57 2.93 -16.19
CA GLY A 462 -10.75 4.13 -16.09
C GLY A 462 -9.36 3.99 -16.71
N ASP A 463 -8.55 5.03 -16.55
CA ASP A 463 -7.16 5.07 -17.02
C ASP A 463 -6.21 4.28 -16.09
N LEU A 464 -5.05 3.91 -16.62
CA LEU A 464 -3.90 3.40 -15.86
C LEU A 464 -2.76 4.42 -15.91
N ASP A 465 -2.40 4.99 -14.77
CA ASP A 465 -1.32 5.98 -14.62
C ASP A 465 -0.24 5.43 -13.68
N ILE A 466 0.99 5.30 -14.17
CA ILE A 466 2.17 4.95 -13.36
C ILE A 466 3.17 6.08 -13.44
N ILE A 467 3.53 6.65 -12.29
CA ILE A 467 4.53 7.71 -12.17
C ILE A 467 5.67 7.20 -11.29
N ALA A 468 6.89 7.15 -11.83
CA ALA A 468 8.08 6.75 -11.09
C ALA A 468 9.07 7.92 -10.96
N HIS A 469 9.21 8.42 -9.73
CA HIS A 469 10.19 9.42 -9.36
C HIS A 469 11.46 8.81 -8.74
N GLY A 470 11.32 7.68 -8.03
CA GLY A 470 12.41 6.96 -7.38
C GLY A 470 12.86 5.71 -8.14
N ASN A 471 13.48 4.78 -7.42
CA ASN A 471 14.04 3.55 -7.99
C ASN A 471 12.99 2.45 -8.07
N VAL A 472 12.96 1.73 -9.20
CA VAL A 472 12.07 0.58 -9.41
C VAL A 472 12.85 -0.56 -10.06
N THR A 473 13.02 -1.66 -9.32
CA THR A 473 13.82 -2.81 -9.75
C THR A 473 12.98 -4.09 -9.84
N GLY A 474 13.00 -4.74 -11.00
CA GLY A 474 12.50 -6.10 -11.21
C GLY A 474 13.65 -7.07 -11.43
N GLU A 475 13.97 -7.91 -10.44
CA GLU A 475 15.20 -8.72 -10.42
C GLU A 475 15.22 -9.87 -11.44
N THR A 476 14.05 -10.35 -11.86
CA THR A 476 13.95 -11.45 -12.84
C THR A 476 13.10 -11.14 -14.07
N ARG A 477 12.31 -10.06 -14.07
CA ARG A 477 11.48 -9.65 -15.21
C ARG A 477 11.53 -8.14 -15.46
N TYR A 478 10.49 -7.40 -15.10
CA TYR A 478 10.33 -6.02 -15.57
C TYR A 478 10.54 -5.02 -14.44
N GLY A 479 11.18 -3.88 -14.71
CA GLY A 479 11.12 -2.76 -13.77
C GLY A 479 9.66 -2.36 -13.58
N ILE A 480 8.99 -2.05 -14.69
CA ILE A 480 7.55 -1.75 -14.74
C ILE A 480 6.87 -2.59 -15.82
N GLU A 481 5.82 -3.34 -15.46
CA GLU A 481 4.85 -3.94 -16.39
C GLU A 481 3.45 -3.36 -16.16
N ALA A 482 2.91 -2.71 -17.19
CA ALA A 482 1.59 -2.08 -17.18
C ALA A 482 0.69 -2.70 -18.25
N PHE A 483 -0.54 -3.03 -17.89
CA PHE A 483 -1.52 -3.62 -18.80
C PHE A 483 -2.90 -2.98 -18.65
N ASN A 484 -3.44 -2.46 -19.76
CA ASN A 484 -4.85 -2.07 -19.89
C ASN A 484 -5.60 -3.11 -20.72
N SER A 485 -6.71 -3.62 -20.18
CA SER A 485 -7.63 -4.50 -20.91
C SER A 485 -8.45 -3.74 -21.96
N SER A 486 -9.31 -4.45 -22.70
CA SER A 486 -10.24 -3.84 -23.66
C SER A 486 -11.21 -2.82 -23.07
N ASN A 487 -11.43 -2.85 -21.75
CA ASN A 487 -12.31 -1.89 -21.07
C ASN A 487 -11.57 -0.62 -20.62
N GLY A 488 -10.24 -0.68 -20.49
CA GLY A 488 -9.46 0.42 -19.94
C GLY A 488 -9.47 1.65 -20.86
N GLY A 489 -9.27 2.82 -20.26
CA GLY A 489 -8.98 4.06 -20.97
C GLY A 489 -7.51 4.16 -21.38
N ASP A 490 -6.91 5.31 -21.12
CA ASP A 490 -5.50 5.58 -21.44
C ASP A 490 -4.56 4.77 -20.55
N LEU A 491 -3.41 4.39 -21.11
CA LEU A 491 -2.28 3.84 -20.35
C LEU A 491 -1.12 4.84 -20.41
N THR A 492 -0.79 5.42 -19.28
CA THR A 492 0.33 6.36 -19.15
C THR A 492 1.39 5.81 -18.20
N ILE A 493 2.66 5.83 -18.63
CA ILE A 493 3.82 5.55 -17.79
C ILE A 493 4.75 6.76 -17.88
N THR A 494 5.08 7.37 -16.74
CA THR A 494 5.99 8.51 -16.65
C THR A 494 7.13 8.18 -15.70
N THR A 495 8.37 8.26 -16.17
CA THR A 495 9.56 8.27 -15.30
C THR A 495 10.15 9.67 -15.32
N THR A 496 10.53 10.21 -14.16
CA THR A 496 11.05 11.57 -14.07
C THR A 496 12.58 11.61 -14.04
N ALA A 497 13.16 12.79 -14.31
CA ALA A 497 14.58 12.99 -14.16
C ALA A 497 15.07 12.52 -12.77
N GLY A 498 16.10 11.67 -12.76
CA GLY A 498 16.68 11.08 -11.54
C GLY A 498 16.08 9.75 -11.08
N SER A 499 15.00 9.26 -11.70
CA SER A 499 14.53 7.89 -11.46
C SER A 499 15.44 6.86 -12.14
N ASP A 500 15.61 5.69 -11.53
CA ASP A 500 16.27 4.51 -12.10
C ASP A 500 15.28 3.34 -12.18
N ILE A 501 14.94 2.94 -13.40
CA ILE A 501 14.04 1.81 -13.66
C ILE A 501 14.82 0.66 -14.28
N THR A 502 15.05 -0.39 -13.50
CA THR A 502 15.83 -1.54 -13.93
C THR A 502 14.98 -2.81 -13.95
N GLY A 503 14.97 -3.51 -15.09
CA GLY A 503 14.34 -4.81 -15.21
C GLY A 503 15.28 -5.82 -15.86
N LYS A 504 15.31 -7.03 -15.30
CA LYS A 504 16.17 -8.10 -15.83
C LYS A 504 15.88 -8.45 -17.29
N LEU A 505 14.60 -8.42 -17.68
CA LEU A 505 14.13 -8.65 -19.03
C LEU A 505 13.89 -7.32 -19.77
N HIS A 506 12.99 -6.47 -19.28
CA HIS A 506 12.76 -5.13 -19.87
C HIS A 506 12.68 -4.09 -18.76
N GLY A 507 13.21 -2.88 -18.99
CA GLY A 507 13.04 -1.79 -18.03
C GLY A 507 11.56 -1.43 -17.87
N ILE A 508 10.91 -1.07 -18.98
CA ILE A 508 9.48 -0.75 -19.03
C ILE A 508 8.78 -1.60 -20.08
N ARG A 509 7.60 -2.13 -19.74
CA ARG A 509 6.69 -2.79 -20.66
C ARG A 509 5.27 -2.25 -20.50
N GLY A 510 4.82 -1.46 -21.47
CA GLY A 510 3.44 -0.97 -21.56
C GLY A 510 2.63 -1.76 -22.59
N LYS A 511 1.46 -2.27 -22.21
CA LYS A 511 0.51 -2.94 -23.11
C LYS A 511 -0.88 -2.33 -23.00
N ASN A 512 -1.32 -1.70 -24.08
CA ASN A 512 -2.66 -1.12 -24.12
C ASN A 512 -3.56 -1.87 -25.11
N TYR A 513 -4.68 -2.36 -24.61
CA TYR A 513 -5.79 -2.88 -25.39
C TYR A 513 -7.06 -2.03 -25.21
N GLY A 514 -6.97 -0.90 -24.49
CA GLY A 514 -8.09 -0.04 -24.07
C GLY A 514 -8.96 0.46 -25.21
N SER A 515 -10.27 0.59 -24.98
CA SER A 515 -11.19 1.07 -26.00
C SER A 515 -11.12 2.59 -26.09
N GLY A 516 -10.57 3.10 -27.19
CA GLY A 516 -10.43 4.54 -27.39
C GLY A 516 -9.25 5.17 -26.63
N GLY A 517 -8.50 4.39 -25.84
CA GLY A 517 -7.36 4.88 -25.08
C GLY A 517 -6.05 4.91 -25.87
N ASP A 518 -5.17 5.84 -25.51
CA ASP A 518 -3.80 5.96 -25.99
C ASP A 518 -2.81 5.25 -25.07
N LEU A 519 -1.69 4.78 -25.63
CA LEU A 519 -0.51 4.36 -24.87
C LEU A 519 0.54 5.48 -24.90
N VAL A 520 0.84 6.06 -23.75
CA VAL A 520 1.85 7.11 -23.59
C VAL A 520 2.93 6.66 -22.62
N ILE A 521 4.19 6.67 -23.08
CA ILE A 521 5.37 6.45 -22.23
C ILE A 521 6.27 7.67 -22.31
N THR A 522 6.50 8.32 -21.17
CA THR A 522 7.49 9.41 -21.02
C THR A 522 8.61 8.93 -20.10
N ALA A 523 9.84 8.93 -20.59
CA ALA A 523 11.00 8.45 -19.85
C ALA A 523 12.07 9.55 -19.74
N ASP A 524 12.07 10.29 -18.64
CA ASP A 524 13.05 11.37 -18.39
C ASP A 524 14.24 10.92 -17.54
N GLY A 525 14.16 9.75 -16.89
CA GLY A 525 15.21 9.14 -16.08
C GLY A 525 16.04 8.08 -16.81
N GLU A 526 16.67 7.19 -16.04
CA GLU A 526 17.36 5.99 -16.54
C GLU A 526 16.38 4.83 -16.64
N VAL A 527 16.43 4.08 -17.75
CA VAL A 527 15.63 2.87 -17.98
C VAL A 527 16.49 1.78 -18.58
N THR A 528 16.66 0.68 -17.85
CA THR A 528 17.56 -0.41 -18.22
C THR A 528 16.82 -1.74 -18.33
N GLY A 529 16.89 -2.38 -19.51
CA GLY A 529 16.50 -3.76 -19.76
C GLY A 529 17.72 -4.65 -19.94
N GLU A 530 18.10 -5.42 -18.92
CA GLU A 530 19.41 -6.10 -18.91
C GLU A 530 19.55 -7.27 -19.91
N HIS A 531 18.46 -7.93 -20.31
CA HIS A 531 18.46 -9.05 -21.27
C HIS A 531 17.45 -8.85 -22.42
N GLY A 532 16.84 -7.69 -22.50
CA GLY A 532 15.81 -7.39 -23.48
C GLY A 532 15.77 -5.90 -23.77
N ASP A 533 14.60 -5.38 -24.11
CA ASP A 533 14.47 -3.98 -24.50
C ASP A 533 14.48 -3.03 -23.28
N GLY A 534 15.01 -1.82 -23.43
CA GLY A 534 14.86 -0.77 -22.41
C GLY A 534 13.39 -0.42 -22.22
N ILE A 535 12.71 -0.11 -23.33
CA ILE A 535 11.27 0.15 -23.39
C ILE A 535 10.59 -0.76 -24.43
N VAL A 536 9.56 -1.47 -24.01
CA VAL A 536 8.58 -2.14 -24.89
C VAL A 536 7.23 -1.44 -24.79
N ALA A 537 6.70 -1.00 -25.93
CA ALA A 537 5.40 -0.36 -26.03
C ALA A 537 4.54 -1.10 -27.06
N ASP A 538 3.48 -1.78 -26.61
CA ASP A 538 2.53 -2.50 -27.46
C ASP A 538 1.13 -1.88 -27.35
N ASN A 539 0.68 -1.20 -28.40
CA ASN A 539 -0.68 -0.65 -28.48
C ASN A 539 -1.49 -1.46 -29.49
N ARG A 540 -2.61 -2.05 -29.08
CA ARG A 540 -3.42 -2.92 -29.95
C ARG A 540 -4.87 -2.48 -29.98
N SER A 541 -5.47 -2.54 -31.18
CA SER A 541 -6.91 -2.35 -31.38
C SER A 541 -7.73 -3.07 -30.29
N PRO A 542 -8.71 -2.38 -29.66
CA PRO A 542 -9.33 -1.10 -30.06
C PRO A 542 -8.60 0.19 -29.64
N ALA A 543 -7.39 0.13 -29.10
CA ALA A 543 -6.63 1.33 -28.73
C ALA A 543 -6.30 2.22 -29.94
N VAL A 544 -5.98 3.49 -29.67
CA VAL A 544 -5.85 4.52 -30.71
C VAL A 544 -4.38 4.77 -31.04
N SER A 545 -3.66 5.59 -30.28
CA SER A 545 -2.31 6.04 -30.60
C SER A 545 -1.27 5.46 -29.64
N LEU A 546 -0.02 5.41 -30.09
CA LEU A 546 1.14 5.07 -29.27
C LEU A 546 2.15 6.22 -29.33
N THR A 547 2.52 6.75 -28.16
CA THR A 547 3.57 7.78 -28.04
C THR A 547 4.65 7.34 -27.06
N VAL A 548 5.92 7.43 -27.49
CA VAL A 548 7.08 7.30 -26.60
C VAL A 548 7.90 8.59 -26.67
N THR A 549 8.17 9.21 -25.52
CA THR A 549 9.02 10.41 -25.43
C THR A 549 10.13 10.16 -24.41
N THR A 550 11.37 10.46 -24.75
CA THR A 550 12.48 10.43 -23.80
C THR A 550 12.99 11.84 -23.50
N GLY A 551 13.40 12.09 -22.26
CA GLY A 551 13.93 13.38 -21.82
C GLY A 551 15.32 13.67 -22.37
N ALA A 552 15.75 14.94 -22.38
CA ALA A 552 17.05 15.31 -22.94
C ALA A 552 18.25 14.69 -22.19
N ALA A 553 18.10 14.41 -20.90
CA ALA A 553 19.13 13.79 -20.06
C ALA A 553 18.84 12.31 -19.76
N SER A 554 17.79 11.73 -20.34
CA SER A 554 17.43 10.33 -20.11
C SER A 554 18.47 9.39 -20.70
N VAL A 555 18.64 8.22 -20.09
CA VAL A 555 19.46 7.13 -20.63
C VAL A 555 18.59 5.88 -20.73
N ILE A 556 18.32 5.44 -21.95
CA ILE A 556 17.52 4.24 -22.21
C ILE A 556 18.44 3.17 -22.78
N THR A 557 18.61 2.07 -22.06
CA THR A 557 19.50 0.98 -22.47
C THR A 557 18.74 -0.34 -22.48
N GLY A 558 18.77 -1.04 -23.60
CA GLY A 558 18.32 -2.42 -23.70
C GLY A 558 19.41 -3.31 -24.28
N ASP A 559 19.57 -4.52 -23.74
CA ASP A 559 20.41 -5.54 -24.36
C ASP A 559 19.92 -5.90 -25.78
N ALA A 560 18.60 -5.93 -25.99
CA ALA A 560 18.00 -6.09 -27.31
C ALA A 560 17.87 -4.74 -28.02
N ASN A 561 16.74 -4.06 -27.88
CA ASN A 561 16.52 -2.71 -28.42
C ASN A 561 16.50 -1.66 -27.31
N GLY A 562 16.92 -0.43 -27.59
CA GLY A 562 16.68 0.67 -26.64
C GLY A 562 15.18 0.91 -26.49
N ILE A 563 14.49 1.13 -27.61
CA ILE A 563 13.04 1.27 -27.71
C ILE A 563 12.48 0.30 -28.75
N ASN A 564 11.45 -0.45 -28.38
CA ASN A 564 10.68 -1.31 -29.27
C ASN A 564 9.18 -0.95 -29.18
N ALA A 565 8.66 -0.32 -30.23
CA ALA A 565 7.30 0.21 -30.26
C ALA A 565 6.48 -0.41 -31.39
N ASN A 566 5.33 -0.99 -31.05
CA ASN A 566 4.40 -1.63 -31.98
C ASN A 566 3.00 -1.05 -31.82
N ASN A 567 2.55 -0.32 -32.84
CA ASN A 567 1.19 0.19 -32.91
C ASN A 567 0.34 -0.64 -33.88
N SER A 568 -0.61 -1.36 -33.30
CA SER A 568 -1.72 -2.01 -33.98
C SER A 568 -3.07 -1.33 -33.70
N GLY A 569 -3.05 -0.14 -33.08
CA GLY A 569 -4.19 0.75 -32.90
C GLY A 569 -4.58 1.49 -34.18
N SER A 570 -5.61 2.33 -34.07
CA SER A 570 -6.18 3.08 -35.22
C SER A 570 -5.57 4.47 -35.45
N GLY A 571 -4.74 4.94 -34.52
CA GLY A 571 -4.09 6.24 -34.52
C GLY A 571 -2.63 6.18 -34.95
N ASP A 572 -1.86 7.17 -34.50
CA ASP A 572 -0.46 7.36 -34.88
C ASP A 572 0.49 6.60 -33.96
N LEU A 573 1.66 6.26 -34.50
CA LEU A 573 2.84 5.86 -33.73
C LEU A 573 3.84 7.02 -33.74
N THR A 574 4.11 7.63 -32.59
CA THR A 574 5.10 8.72 -32.45
C THR A 574 6.19 8.35 -31.46
N ILE A 575 7.45 8.52 -31.85
CA ILE A 575 8.62 8.37 -30.97
C ILE A 575 9.45 9.64 -31.01
N THR A 576 9.69 10.26 -29.86
CA THR A 576 10.60 11.40 -29.72
C THR A 576 11.74 11.04 -28.76
N ALA A 577 12.94 10.82 -29.28
CA ALA A 577 14.11 10.45 -28.50
C ALA A 577 15.03 11.66 -28.28
N ASN A 578 14.98 12.31 -27.13
CA ASN A 578 15.80 13.51 -26.86
C ASN A 578 17.11 13.20 -26.10
N GLY A 579 17.19 12.06 -25.41
CA GLY A 579 18.37 11.61 -24.66
C GLY A 579 19.14 10.48 -25.36
N SER A 580 19.91 9.71 -24.59
CA SER A 580 20.62 8.53 -25.11
C SER A 580 19.67 7.34 -25.22
N VAL A 581 19.69 6.64 -26.36
CA VAL A 581 18.93 5.40 -26.58
C VAL A 581 19.87 4.35 -27.19
N GLU A 582 20.11 3.27 -26.46
CA GLU A 582 21.04 2.22 -26.85
C GLU A 582 20.36 0.84 -26.86
N GLY A 583 20.45 0.15 -27.99
CA GLY A 583 20.14 -1.29 -28.11
C GLY A 583 21.41 -2.06 -28.42
N THR A 584 21.97 -2.82 -27.49
CA THR A 584 23.34 -3.34 -27.63
C THR A 584 23.46 -4.43 -28.70
N THR A 585 22.45 -5.31 -28.84
CA THR A 585 22.45 -6.41 -29.81
C THR A 585 21.51 -6.21 -30.99
N ARG A 586 20.49 -5.35 -30.87
CA ARG A 586 19.51 -5.07 -31.95
C ARG A 586 19.48 -3.58 -32.29
N ALA A 587 18.31 -2.95 -32.42
CA ALA A 587 18.24 -1.57 -32.89
C ALA A 587 18.23 -0.60 -31.71
N GLY A 588 18.74 0.62 -31.88
CA GLY A 588 18.49 1.68 -30.91
C GLY A 588 16.98 1.91 -30.78
N ILE A 589 16.31 2.08 -31.92
CA ILE A 589 14.86 2.19 -32.02
C ILE A 589 14.32 1.22 -33.07
N THR A 590 13.38 0.35 -32.67
CA THR A 590 12.50 -0.40 -33.57
C THR A 590 11.08 0.15 -33.48
N ALA A 591 10.49 0.51 -34.62
CA ALA A 591 9.12 1.02 -34.68
C ALA A 591 8.32 0.31 -35.78
N PHE A 592 7.15 -0.20 -35.43
CA PHE A 592 6.22 -0.83 -36.36
C PHE A 592 4.82 -0.27 -36.22
N ASN A 593 4.26 0.22 -37.32
CA ASN A 593 2.87 0.66 -37.39
C ASN A 593 2.10 -0.28 -38.33
N SER A 594 1.04 -0.90 -37.83
CA SER A 594 0.26 -1.89 -38.58
C SER A 594 -0.66 -1.23 -39.62
N ASN A 595 -1.35 -2.05 -40.42
CA ASN A 595 -2.34 -1.59 -41.41
C ASN A 595 -3.57 -0.88 -40.83
N ASN A 596 -3.81 -1.00 -39.52
CA ASN A 596 -4.86 -0.24 -38.84
C ASN A 596 -4.42 1.18 -38.48
N GLY A 597 -3.12 1.43 -38.34
CA GLY A 597 -2.57 2.70 -37.90
C GLY A 597 -2.58 3.75 -39.01
N LYS A 598 -2.29 4.98 -38.63
CA LYS A 598 -2.14 6.13 -39.52
C LYS A 598 -0.68 6.43 -39.81
N ASN A 599 -0.09 7.39 -39.10
CA ASN A 599 1.29 7.83 -39.29
C ASN A 599 2.27 7.03 -38.42
N LEU A 600 3.51 6.91 -38.89
CA LEU A 600 4.66 6.54 -38.07
C LEU A 600 5.65 7.70 -38.11
N LYS A 601 5.85 8.35 -36.96
CA LYS A 601 6.81 9.45 -36.81
C LYS A 601 7.90 9.11 -35.80
N ILE A 602 9.16 9.30 -36.19
CA ILE A 602 10.31 9.23 -35.28
C ILE A 602 11.06 10.56 -35.36
N THR A 603 11.36 11.16 -34.22
CA THR A 603 12.17 12.37 -34.11
C THR A 603 13.27 12.16 -33.07
N THR A 604 14.53 12.42 -33.43
CA THR A 604 15.63 12.45 -32.47
C THR A 604 16.02 13.90 -32.17
N GLY A 605 16.31 14.22 -30.92
CA GLY A 605 16.72 15.56 -30.50
C GLY A 605 18.14 15.90 -30.97
N ALA A 606 18.47 17.18 -31.14
CA ALA A 606 19.77 17.59 -31.70
C ALA A 606 21.00 17.16 -30.86
N ALA A 607 20.83 16.95 -29.56
CA ALA A 607 21.88 16.47 -28.65
C ALA A 607 21.71 14.99 -28.27
N SER A 608 20.73 14.30 -28.86
CA SER A 608 20.47 12.88 -28.61
C SER A 608 21.51 12.00 -29.31
N ALA A 609 21.66 10.77 -28.82
CA ALA A 609 22.42 9.73 -29.48
C ALA A 609 21.60 8.44 -29.50
N VAL A 610 21.34 7.92 -30.70
CA VAL A 610 20.64 6.64 -30.89
C VAL A 610 21.62 5.62 -31.46
N THR A 611 21.93 4.59 -30.69
CA THR A 611 22.89 3.55 -31.09
C THR A 611 22.24 2.18 -31.06
N GLY A 612 22.41 1.41 -32.13
CA GLY A 612 22.03 0.00 -32.15
C GLY A 612 23.15 -0.89 -32.61
N GLY A 613 23.26 -2.08 -32.00
CA GLY A 613 24.16 -3.15 -32.43
C GLY A 613 23.95 -3.51 -33.90
N THR A 614 22.70 -3.51 -34.37
CA THR A 614 22.37 -3.71 -35.79
C THR A 614 21.98 -2.41 -36.48
N HIS A 615 20.91 -1.74 -36.05
CA HIS A 615 20.40 -0.55 -36.73
C HIS A 615 20.31 0.60 -35.73
N GLY A 616 20.65 1.84 -36.11
CA GLY A 616 20.32 2.98 -35.25
C GLY A 616 18.80 3.10 -35.10
N ILE A 617 18.12 3.25 -36.24
CA ILE A 617 16.65 3.30 -36.33
C ILE A 617 16.16 2.28 -37.37
N TYR A 618 15.20 1.43 -37.00
CA TYR A 618 14.47 0.55 -37.90
C TYR A 618 12.97 0.81 -37.83
N ALA A 619 12.40 1.38 -38.88
CA ALA A 619 11.00 1.80 -38.93
C ALA A 619 10.26 1.14 -40.10
N THR A 620 9.10 0.53 -39.82
CA THR A 620 8.21 -0.03 -40.84
C THR A 620 6.80 0.50 -40.64
N ASN A 621 6.30 1.25 -41.62
CA ASN A 621 4.92 1.70 -41.65
C ASN A 621 4.13 0.84 -42.63
N SER A 622 3.09 0.19 -42.11
CA SER A 622 2.04 -0.45 -42.89
C SER A 622 0.72 0.30 -42.81
N GLY A 623 0.69 1.39 -42.04
CA GLY A 623 -0.47 2.25 -41.83
C GLY A 623 -0.87 3.01 -43.09
N GLN A 624 -1.99 3.72 -43.00
CA GLN A 624 -2.66 4.35 -44.14
C GLN A 624 -2.03 5.69 -44.56
N GLU A 625 -1.23 6.28 -43.68
CA GLU A 625 -0.64 7.61 -43.88
C GLU A 625 0.90 7.51 -43.94
N ASP A 626 1.61 8.52 -43.44
CA ASP A 626 3.02 8.75 -43.76
C ASP A 626 3.99 8.05 -42.78
N LEU A 627 5.20 7.77 -43.27
CA LEU A 627 6.37 7.46 -42.46
C LEU A 627 7.32 8.67 -42.49
N GLU A 628 7.55 9.29 -41.33
CA GLU A 628 8.44 10.43 -41.17
C GLU A 628 9.55 10.12 -40.15
N ILE A 629 10.81 10.29 -40.54
CA ILE A 629 11.97 10.21 -39.64
C ILE A 629 12.73 11.53 -39.70
N VAL A 630 12.85 12.20 -38.55
CA VAL A 630 13.63 13.44 -38.39
C VAL A 630 14.78 13.17 -37.41
N ALA A 631 15.97 12.91 -37.93
CA ALA A 631 17.16 12.60 -37.15
C ALA A 631 18.01 13.87 -36.92
N LEU A 632 17.77 14.62 -35.84
CA LEU A 632 18.52 15.85 -35.55
C LEU A 632 19.82 15.58 -34.79
N GLY A 633 19.88 14.49 -34.03
CA GLY A 633 21.06 14.01 -33.32
C GLY A 633 21.74 12.82 -34.00
N ASP A 634 22.75 12.26 -33.36
CA ASP A 634 23.55 11.17 -33.92
C ASP A 634 22.76 9.85 -33.96
N VAL A 635 22.90 9.10 -35.05
CA VAL A 635 22.23 7.80 -35.23
C VAL A 635 23.23 6.78 -35.77
N THR A 636 23.55 5.75 -34.99
CA THR A 636 24.58 4.76 -35.35
C THR A 636 24.02 3.33 -35.34
N GLY A 637 24.12 2.63 -36.47
CA GLY A 637 23.98 1.18 -36.57
C GLY A 637 25.36 0.52 -36.71
N LEU A 638 25.78 -0.26 -35.72
CA LEU A 638 27.14 -0.80 -35.65
C LEU A 638 27.41 -1.90 -36.69
N ASP A 639 26.47 -2.83 -36.88
CA ASP A 639 26.59 -3.95 -37.84
C ASP A 639 25.60 -3.86 -39.02
N GLY A 640 24.72 -2.87 -39.04
CA GLY A 640 23.68 -2.69 -40.05
C GLY A 640 23.52 -1.23 -40.45
N TYR A 641 22.29 -0.75 -40.54
CA TYR A 641 21.98 0.56 -41.12
C TYR A 641 21.96 1.65 -40.05
N GLY A 642 22.39 2.87 -40.38
CA GLY A 642 22.11 4.01 -39.51
C GLY A 642 20.60 4.18 -39.34
N ILE A 643 19.91 4.37 -40.47
CA ILE A 643 18.46 4.43 -40.56
C ILE A 643 17.99 3.45 -41.63
N ARG A 644 17.02 2.60 -41.29
CA ARG A 644 16.29 1.77 -42.24
C ARG A 644 14.79 2.04 -42.13
N ALA A 645 14.21 2.59 -43.19
CA ALA A 645 12.82 3.02 -43.25
C ALA A 645 12.07 2.31 -44.39
N GLN A 646 10.90 1.75 -44.09
CA GLN A 646 10.10 1.03 -45.06
C GLN A 646 8.61 1.39 -44.98
N ASN A 647 8.05 1.83 -46.10
CA ASN A 647 6.60 1.93 -46.30
C ASN A 647 6.08 0.69 -47.03
N SER A 648 4.95 0.16 -46.56
CA SER A 648 4.22 -0.91 -47.24
C SER A 648 3.23 -0.36 -48.26
N ALA A 649 2.60 -1.24 -49.03
CA ALA A 649 1.70 -0.87 -50.13
C ALA A 649 0.49 0.01 -49.74
N ASN A 650 0.07 -0.02 -48.47
CA ASN A 650 -1.06 0.75 -47.97
C ASN A 650 -0.68 2.17 -47.50
N SER A 651 0.61 2.48 -47.40
CA SER A 651 1.09 3.74 -46.86
C SER A 651 1.18 4.84 -47.93
N ALA A 652 1.34 6.08 -47.49
CA ALA A 652 1.45 7.25 -48.36
C ALA A 652 2.93 7.63 -48.58
N ASN A 653 3.41 8.69 -47.95
CA ASN A 653 4.76 9.24 -48.15
C ASN A 653 5.78 8.60 -47.20
N LEU A 654 7.04 8.55 -47.65
CA LEU A 654 8.19 8.24 -46.80
C LEU A 654 9.14 9.44 -46.83
N THR A 655 9.34 10.08 -45.68
CA THR A 655 10.23 11.24 -45.53
C THR A 655 11.31 10.95 -44.50
N ILE A 656 12.57 11.20 -44.86
CA ILE A 656 13.72 11.18 -43.93
C ILE A 656 14.41 12.54 -43.99
N THR A 657 14.64 13.18 -42.85
CA THR A 657 15.40 14.43 -42.74
C THR A 657 16.48 14.26 -41.68
N THR A 658 17.74 14.57 -41.99
CA THR A 658 18.82 14.64 -41.00
C THR A 658 19.25 16.08 -40.75
N GLY A 659 19.53 16.44 -39.51
CA GLY A 659 19.88 17.82 -39.13
C GLY A 659 21.35 18.19 -39.44
N ALA A 660 21.64 19.49 -39.57
CA ALA A 660 22.94 20.03 -39.98
C ALA A 660 24.15 19.67 -39.06
N GLY A 661 23.88 19.16 -37.85
CA GLY A 661 24.90 18.69 -36.91
C GLY A 661 24.84 17.19 -36.60
N SER A 662 23.92 16.45 -37.24
CA SER A 662 23.75 15.02 -37.02
C SER A 662 24.81 14.20 -37.76
N ASP A 663 25.18 13.05 -37.19
CA ASP A 663 25.99 12.04 -37.86
C ASP A 663 25.24 10.70 -37.91
N VAL A 664 24.75 10.34 -39.10
CA VAL A 664 24.09 9.06 -39.36
C VAL A 664 25.09 8.05 -39.91
N LYS A 665 25.35 6.98 -39.17
CA LYS A 665 26.34 5.95 -39.52
C LYS A 665 25.72 4.57 -39.61
N GLY A 666 26.01 3.86 -40.68
CA GLY A 666 25.71 2.44 -40.82
C GLY A 666 26.92 1.66 -41.28
N SER A 667 27.10 0.44 -40.80
CA SER A 667 28.03 -0.51 -41.38
C SER A 667 27.64 -0.89 -42.81
N THR A 668 26.33 -1.12 -43.05
CA THR A 668 25.78 -1.28 -44.40
C THR A 668 25.54 0.10 -45.02
N ASP A 669 24.29 0.55 -45.17
CA ASP A 669 24.01 1.91 -45.64
C ASP A 669 23.81 2.84 -44.45
N ALA A 670 24.22 4.11 -44.56
CA ALA A 670 23.85 5.09 -43.54
C ALA A 670 22.33 5.27 -43.51
N ILE A 671 21.71 5.43 -44.68
CA ILE A 671 20.25 5.53 -44.83
C ILE A 671 19.79 4.57 -45.92
N GLU A 672 18.94 3.60 -45.55
CA GLU A 672 18.15 2.79 -46.49
C GLU A 672 16.67 3.19 -46.39
N ALA A 673 16.09 3.64 -47.49
CA ALA A 673 14.67 4.01 -47.57
C ALA A 673 13.97 3.27 -48.71
N ARG A 674 12.86 2.60 -48.40
CA ARG A 674 12.08 1.81 -49.35
C ARG A 674 10.61 2.19 -49.28
N ASN A 675 10.09 2.79 -50.35
CA ASN A 675 8.68 3.18 -50.43
C ASN A 675 7.90 2.27 -51.39
N SER A 676 7.11 1.36 -50.83
CA SER A 676 6.08 0.64 -51.59
C SER A 676 4.72 1.33 -51.54
N GLY A 677 4.58 2.42 -50.80
CA GLY A 677 3.37 3.22 -50.69
C GLY A 677 3.05 4.02 -51.95
N SER A 678 1.91 4.69 -51.95
CA SER A 678 1.42 5.43 -53.12
C SER A 678 1.97 6.86 -53.25
N GLY A 679 2.57 7.38 -52.17
CA GLY A 679 3.11 8.74 -52.10
C GLY A 679 4.55 8.87 -52.56
N THR A 680 5.19 9.97 -52.18
CA THR A 680 6.59 10.28 -52.53
C THR A 680 7.58 9.65 -51.56
N LEU A 681 8.79 9.36 -52.03
CA LEU A 681 9.95 9.11 -51.19
C LEU A 681 10.86 10.35 -51.20
N ALA A 682 11.05 11.00 -50.05
CA ALA A 682 11.86 12.19 -49.91
C ALA A 682 12.96 11.97 -48.85
N ILE A 683 14.21 12.30 -49.18
CA ILE A 683 15.35 12.23 -48.26
C ILE A 683 16.09 13.56 -48.28
N THR A 684 16.20 14.22 -47.14
CA THR A 684 17.02 15.44 -46.96
C THR A 684 18.14 15.13 -45.98
N VAL A 685 19.38 15.40 -46.35
CA VAL A 685 20.55 15.20 -45.48
C VAL A 685 21.29 16.52 -45.32
N ASP A 686 21.13 17.17 -44.16
CA ASP A 686 21.86 18.40 -43.85
C ASP A 686 23.16 18.14 -43.06
N GLY A 687 23.27 16.99 -42.40
CA GLY A 687 24.44 16.57 -41.62
C GLY A 687 25.38 15.60 -42.36
N ALA A 688 25.93 14.63 -41.64
CA ALA A 688 26.71 13.54 -42.21
C ALA A 688 25.89 12.26 -42.35
N ALA A 689 26.11 11.51 -43.44
CA ALA A 689 25.55 10.18 -43.68
C ALA A 689 26.64 9.26 -44.23
N THR A 690 27.16 8.35 -43.40
CA THR A 690 28.26 7.45 -43.75
C THR A 690 27.86 5.97 -43.70
N GLY A 691 27.78 5.32 -44.86
CA GLY A 691 27.82 3.87 -45.00
C GLY A 691 29.26 3.38 -45.09
N THR A 692 29.71 2.50 -44.18
CA THR A 692 31.14 2.10 -44.18
C THR A 692 31.45 1.05 -45.23
N THR A 693 30.55 0.07 -45.43
CA THR A 693 30.66 -0.98 -46.45
C THR A 693 29.58 -0.89 -47.51
N GLY A 694 28.42 -0.31 -47.18
CA GLY A 694 27.34 0.03 -48.12
C GLY A 694 27.34 1.51 -48.48
N ASN A 695 26.22 2.02 -48.95
CA ASN A 695 26.04 3.34 -49.52
C ASN A 695 25.86 4.42 -48.45
N GLY A 696 26.16 5.68 -48.77
CA GLY A 696 25.72 6.79 -47.92
C GLY A 696 24.20 6.84 -47.85
N ILE A 697 23.56 6.79 -49.01
CA ILE A 697 22.09 6.70 -49.15
C ILE A 697 21.74 5.61 -50.17
N MET A 698 20.81 4.73 -49.81
CA MET A 698 20.12 3.79 -50.70
C MET A 698 18.61 4.09 -50.66
N ALA A 699 18.06 4.57 -51.77
CA ALA A 699 16.66 4.96 -51.87
C ALA A 699 15.95 4.22 -53.01
N VAL A 700 14.85 3.54 -52.69
CA VAL A 700 14.04 2.79 -53.66
C VAL A 700 12.58 3.18 -53.55
N ASN A 701 12.04 3.80 -54.60
CA ASN A 701 10.61 4.08 -54.75
C ASN A 701 10.02 3.06 -55.74
N TYR A 702 9.10 2.22 -55.27
CA TYR A 702 8.52 1.15 -56.09
C TYR A 702 7.35 1.64 -56.96
N ALA A 703 6.83 0.76 -57.83
CA ALA A 703 5.87 1.09 -58.87
C ALA A 703 4.57 1.79 -58.41
N ALA A 704 4.17 1.59 -57.16
CA ALA A 704 2.98 2.25 -56.62
C ALA A 704 3.22 3.74 -56.30
N GLY A 705 4.46 4.10 -55.98
CA GLY A 705 4.85 5.43 -55.50
C GLY A 705 4.81 6.50 -56.59
N ASP A 706 4.99 7.76 -56.15
CA ASP A 706 5.02 8.92 -57.02
C ASP A 706 6.46 9.34 -57.35
N ALA A 707 6.95 10.46 -56.82
CA ALA A 707 8.30 10.95 -57.03
C ALA A 707 9.31 10.42 -56.00
N LEU A 708 10.59 10.39 -56.40
CA LEU A 708 11.74 10.17 -55.51
C LEU A 708 12.61 11.44 -55.51
N THR A 709 12.76 12.08 -54.35
CA THR A 709 13.61 13.25 -54.16
C THR A 709 14.71 12.97 -53.13
N ILE A 710 15.94 13.38 -53.45
CA ILE A 710 17.07 13.37 -52.52
C ILE A 710 17.72 14.74 -52.55
N GLU A 711 17.86 15.38 -51.40
CA GLU A 711 18.48 16.69 -51.23
C GLU A 711 19.61 16.58 -50.20
N THR A 712 20.79 17.10 -50.52
CA THR A 712 21.87 17.24 -49.54
C THR A 712 22.13 18.71 -49.29
N GLY A 713 22.09 19.13 -48.02
CA GLY A 713 22.24 20.53 -47.63
C GLY A 713 23.67 21.02 -47.76
N ALA A 714 23.86 22.35 -47.75
CA ALA A 714 25.18 22.95 -47.79
C ALA A 714 26.02 22.57 -46.55
N GLY A 715 27.21 22.01 -46.78
CA GLY A 715 28.10 21.53 -45.71
C GLY A 715 27.81 20.11 -45.21
N SER A 716 26.77 19.46 -45.73
CA SER A 716 26.52 18.03 -45.51
C SER A 716 27.61 17.15 -46.12
N ALA A 717 27.73 15.92 -45.63
CA ALA A 717 28.68 14.93 -46.14
C ALA A 717 28.06 13.54 -46.25
N VAL A 718 27.79 13.09 -47.47
CA VAL A 718 27.27 11.75 -47.79
C VAL A 718 28.40 10.88 -48.32
N LYS A 719 28.64 9.71 -47.71
CA LYS A 719 29.75 8.83 -48.07
C LYS A 719 29.36 7.36 -47.99
N GLY A 720 29.78 6.58 -48.97
CA GLY A 720 29.75 5.12 -48.90
C GLY A 720 30.25 4.45 -50.18
N PHE A 721 29.99 3.15 -50.33
CA PHE A 721 30.30 2.36 -51.52
C PHE A 721 29.88 3.09 -52.80
N ASN A 722 28.59 3.45 -52.88
CA ASN A 722 28.16 4.66 -53.57
C ASN A 722 27.90 5.78 -52.54
N GLY A 723 28.09 7.02 -52.95
CA GLY A 723 27.61 8.15 -52.13
C GLY A 723 26.09 8.09 -52.03
N ILE A 724 25.42 8.21 -53.17
CA ILE A 724 23.96 8.10 -53.31
C ILE A 724 23.62 7.01 -54.34
N ALA A 725 22.73 6.09 -53.99
CA ALA A 725 22.12 5.12 -54.89
C ALA A 725 20.59 5.27 -54.86
N ALA A 726 20.00 5.71 -55.97
CA ALA A 726 18.58 6.05 -56.06
C ALA A 726 17.90 5.32 -57.24
N GLN A 727 16.79 4.65 -56.95
CA GLN A 727 16.00 3.93 -57.94
C GLN A 727 14.53 4.32 -57.82
N ASN A 728 13.97 4.90 -58.88
CA ASN A 728 12.57 5.26 -58.96
C ASN A 728 11.87 4.42 -60.03
N SER A 729 10.89 3.63 -59.60
CA SER A 729 9.94 2.93 -60.47
C SER A 729 8.54 3.51 -60.36
N GLY A 730 8.34 4.58 -59.56
CA GLY A 730 7.06 5.25 -59.34
C GLY A 730 6.54 5.98 -60.58
N ARG A 731 5.49 6.79 -60.45
CA ARG A 731 4.94 7.58 -61.57
C ARG A 731 5.59 8.94 -61.76
N GLY A 732 6.21 9.48 -60.72
CA GLY A 732 6.79 10.81 -60.66
C GLY A 732 8.27 10.85 -61.05
N ALA A 733 8.87 12.04 -60.98
CA ALA A 733 10.27 12.27 -61.32
C ALA A 733 11.24 11.70 -60.27
N LEU A 734 12.46 11.39 -60.70
CA LEU A 734 13.62 11.22 -59.82
C LEU A 734 14.44 12.52 -59.83
N THR A 735 14.52 13.21 -58.70
CA THR A 735 15.30 14.44 -58.53
C THR A 735 16.35 14.27 -57.45
N ILE A 736 17.61 14.58 -57.76
CA ILE A 736 18.71 14.60 -56.78
C ILE A 736 19.35 15.99 -56.81
N THR A 737 19.27 16.71 -55.70
CA THR A 737 19.93 18.02 -55.51
C THR A 737 21.08 17.84 -54.53
N VAL A 738 22.27 18.25 -54.92
CA VAL A 738 23.48 18.10 -54.11
C VAL A 738 24.09 19.46 -53.84
N ASP A 739 23.94 19.96 -52.61
CA ASP A 739 24.59 21.19 -52.15
C ASP A 739 25.76 20.91 -51.18
N GLY A 740 25.95 19.65 -50.77
CA GLY A 740 27.08 19.19 -49.93
C GLY A 740 28.12 18.32 -50.65
N ASP A 741 28.94 17.60 -49.87
CA ASP A 741 29.91 16.62 -50.36
C ASP A 741 29.24 15.25 -50.54
N VAL A 742 29.38 14.63 -51.71
CA VAL A 742 28.89 13.26 -51.98
C VAL A 742 30.05 12.42 -52.50
N THR A 743 30.44 11.37 -51.77
CA THR A 743 31.63 10.56 -52.07
C THR A 743 31.29 9.08 -52.22
N GLY A 744 31.51 8.53 -53.42
CA GLY A 744 31.61 7.10 -53.64
C GLY A 744 33.03 6.61 -53.35
N THR A 745 33.20 5.68 -52.43
CA THR A 745 34.54 5.17 -52.06
C THR A 745 35.02 4.07 -52.99
N ASN A 746 34.10 3.29 -53.55
CA ASN A 746 34.40 2.12 -54.36
C ASN A 746 33.70 2.14 -55.73
N PHE A 747 32.60 2.90 -55.86
CA PHE A 747 31.77 2.94 -57.06
C PHE A 747 31.36 4.38 -57.40
N ASP A 748 30.07 4.66 -57.64
CA ASP A 748 29.62 5.98 -58.08
C ASP A 748 29.50 6.96 -56.91
N GLY A 749 29.79 8.24 -57.16
CA GLY A 749 29.34 9.30 -56.26
C GLY A 749 27.81 9.31 -56.21
N ILE A 750 27.19 9.24 -57.39
CA ILE A 750 25.74 9.14 -57.56
C ILE A 750 25.40 8.08 -58.61
N TYR A 751 24.68 7.05 -58.19
CA TYR A 751 24.00 6.07 -59.04
C TYR A 751 22.49 6.37 -59.03
N ALA A 752 21.93 6.77 -60.18
CA ALA A 752 20.52 7.14 -60.29
C ALA A 752 19.83 6.44 -61.46
N ARG A 753 18.67 5.83 -61.20
CA ARG A 753 17.87 5.15 -62.21
C ARG A 753 16.40 5.48 -62.09
N ASN A 754 15.81 5.99 -63.17
CA ASN A 754 14.36 6.18 -63.28
C ASN A 754 13.83 5.18 -64.32
N PHE A 755 13.00 4.23 -63.87
CA PHE A 755 12.44 3.15 -64.70
C PHE A 755 11.16 3.61 -65.42
N ASP A 756 10.87 2.99 -66.58
CA ASP A 756 9.79 3.25 -67.55
C ASP A 756 8.52 3.96 -67.04
N ASN A 757 8.65 5.25 -66.78
CA ASN A 757 7.59 6.23 -66.57
C ASN A 757 7.95 7.43 -67.48
N ASP A 758 6.98 8.16 -68.02
CA ASP A 758 7.27 9.35 -68.85
C ASP A 758 7.89 10.52 -68.03
N ALA A 759 8.43 10.25 -66.84
CA ALA A 759 8.90 11.22 -65.87
C ALA A 759 10.41 11.49 -65.97
N GLN A 760 10.81 12.70 -65.57
CA GLN A 760 12.19 13.17 -65.72
C GLN A 760 13.13 12.61 -64.65
N LEU A 761 14.38 12.32 -65.04
CA LEU A 761 15.53 12.17 -64.16
C LEU A 761 16.34 13.48 -64.18
N THR A 762 16.45 14.13 -63.02
CA THR A 762 17.14 15.42 -62.84
C THR A 762 18.20 15.29 -61.74
N ILE A 763 19.44 15.69 -62.03
CA ILE A 763 20.50 15.81 -61.03
C ILE A 763 21.05 17.22 -61.10
N ILE A 764 21.03 17.92 -59.96
CA ILE A 764 21.48 19.31 -59.81
C ILE A 764 22.62 19.32 -58.79
N THR A 765 23.75 19.89 -59.15
CA THR A 765 24.88 20.10 -58.23
C THR A 765 25.04 21.59 -57.95
N GLY A 766 24.78 22.02 -56.73
CA GLY A 766 24.88 23.41 -56.31
C GLY A 766 26.31 23.94 -56.30
N ALA A 767 26.45 25.27 -56.32
CA ALA A 767 27.76 25.91 -56.31
C ALA A 767 28.51 25.63 -55.00
N GLY A 768 29.65 24.95 -55.10
CA GLY A 768 30.48 24.58 -53.94
C GLY A 768 30.30 23.13 -53.46
N SER A 769 29.34 22.38 -54.04
CA SER A 769 29.21 20.94 -53.83
C SER A 769 30.35 20.16 -54.49
N ASN A 770 30.61 18.94 -53.99
CA ASN A 770 31.65 18.08 -54.54
C ASN A 770 31.19 16.62 -54.65
N VAL A 771 30.91 16.19 -55.88
CA VAL A 771 30.65 14.77 -56.18
C VAL A 771 31.96 14.10 -56.54
N LYS A 772 32.47 13.28 -55.62
CA LYS A 772 33.72 12.52 -55.77
C LYS A 772 33.37 11.08 -56.18
N ALA A 773 33.92 10.66 -57.33
CA ALA A 773 33.66 9.41 -58.08
C ALA A 773 32.61 9.56 -59.21
N PRO A 774 32.49 8.59 -60.14
CA PRO A 774 31.65 8.73 -61.34
C PRO A 774 30.16 8.95 -61.03
N LEU A 775 29.45 9.54 -61.98
CA LEU A 775 28.00 9.69 -61.96
C LEU A 775 27.41 8.78 -63.03
N THR A 776 26.58 7.83 -62.60
CA THR A 776 25.88 6.90 -63.49
C THR A 776 24.38 7.18 -63.44
N ALA A 777 23.83 7.67 -64.55
CA ALA A 777 22.41 7.98 -64.71
C ALA A 777 21.83 7.23 -65.92
N SER A 778 20.69 6.56 -65.76
CA SER A 778 20.02 5.87 -66.88
C SER A 778 18.51 5.99 -66.85
N THR A 779 17.94 6.21 -68.04
CA THR A 779 16.53 6.05 -68.40
C THR A 779 16.45 5.01 -69.52
N PRO A 780 15.44 4.14 -69.58
CA PRO A 780 15.24 3.28 -70.75
C PRO A 780 15.01 4.17 -71.98
N ALA A 781 15.69 3.83 -73.08
CA ALA A 781 15.83 4.70 -74.25
C ALA A 781 14.48 5.06 -74.91
N TRP A 782 14.18 6.37 -75.06
CA TRP A 782 13.77 7.14 -76.26
C TRP A 782 13.31 8.57 -75.87
N PRO A 783 13.49 9.58 -76.74
CA PRO A 783 14.51 10.62 -76.60
C PRO A 783 14.20 11.70 -75.52
N MET A 784 14.51 11.45 -74.25
CA MET A 784 14.93 12.51 -73.34
C MET A 784 16.19 12.05 -72.61
N ALA A 785 17.33 12.58 -73.04
CA ALA A 785 18.58 12.41 -72.32
C ALA A 785 18.43 12.99 -70.90
N PRO A 786 19.04 12.39 -69.87
CA PRO A 786 19.03 12.96 -68.52
C PRO A 786 19.56 14.40 -68.57
N LYS A 787 18.86 15.34 -67.91
CA LYS A 787 19.35 16.71 -67.73
C LYS A 787 20.28 16.73 -66.52
N ILE A 788 21.57 16.86 -66.80
CA ILE A 788 22.62 17.15 -65.81
C ILE A 788 22.93 18.63 -65.97
N SER A 789 22.66 19.45 -64.94
CA SER A 789 22.85 20.90 -64.96
C SER A 789 23.57 21.42 -63.74
#